data_AF-A0A1X0RUC5-F1
#
_entry.id   AF-A0A1X0RUC5-F1
#
_cell.length_a   1.000
_cell.length_b   1.000
_cell.length_c   1.000
_cell.angle_alpha   90.00
_cell.angle_beta   90.00
_cell.angle_gamma   90.00
#
_symmetry.space_group_name_H-M   'P 1'
#
loop_
_entity.id
_entity.type
_entity.pdbx_description
1 polymer ?
#
loop_
_entity_poly.entity_id
_entity_poly.type
_entity_poly.pdbx_seq_one_letter_code
_entity_poly.pdbx_strand_id
1 'polypeptide(L)'
;MSKKEKKSTIKFQKTKLKGVVKKRKEINKFKRQIQRRQIRRAASKHHNKDQEQSNQDEPSTKEEEKEENVPQINTEDYFCNFIIDPEEQLDLSDDEESDLNVLDTFEDDVNMDEEEGEEPVLSEEEEEEEEESEEDEDEYESMEEDEDIEEEKDDNSEPVTMDMLNEWCLAASKKSTVAWKKLLMAFRSIVRSGDNTEFSYHVGSSKVYAKLVKYTLKTAYPILSKHIYFSKKEKYPGKTKNWPKLEKAIRLFLNNCVRFLRELSDDDIIQYVLQQLEPCTLYFGPFPKILTEYLRVLLDRWSDVGLSEETRQCCYRAIRQLGTAALDANRKNHMPNVLKGVYLVFAHRATKLNETSFSVIQQMLEEAADLYTVDHQLSYEHAHVYISQLADHLKKAKKEKTVESFKRIYTWQYISCLDFWANVISVTCDPTTGESSPMQAVVHPLVDLCLHTMRLNPVSQFLPLRIHLIRTLITFIDSTGYYIPLASYLYEALSEEVFKGRSKQADLPEFNWNLHLKTPKAYLQTKEYQDAVYNAAYDCLLDFYACLGLSIAFPELVIPAVDKLKEFASKSKGTKFAKSLRVLIERLETHKNFIEQKRAPIEYTPSKLEEAMAFLRTTDFEGTPLGKFLKQRSKQMV
;
A
#
# COMPACT_ATOMS: atom_id res chain seq x y z
N MET A 1 52.73 -25.00 27.20
CA MET A 1 52.38 -25.26 28.62
C MET A 1 51.14 -24.47 28.99
N SER A 2 49.97 -25.11 29.05
CA SER A 2 48.69 -24.47 29.42
C SER A 2 48.64 -24.17 30.93
N LYS A 3 48.39 -22.91 31.29
CA LYS A 3 48.18 -22.49 32.68
C LYS A 3 46.83 -23.03 33.16
N LYS A 4 46.85 -24.17 33.86
CA LYS A 4 45.66 -24.75 34.51
C LYS A 4 44.98 -23.71 35.40
N GLU A 5 43.73 -23.38 35.07
CA GLU A 5 42.89 -22.52 35.91
C GLU A 5 42.74 -23.11 37.32
N LYS A 6 42.83 -22.25 38.34
CA LYS A 6 42.73 -22.66 39.74
C LYS A 6 41.35 -23.28 39.98
N LYS A 7 41.32 -24.46 40.64
CA LYS A 7 40.08 -25.21 40.96
C LYS A 7 39.00 -24.36 41.67
N SER A 8 39.40 -23.31 42.38
CA SER A 8 38.49 -22.33 43.00
C SER A 8 37.67 -21.53 41.99
N THR A 9 38.25 -21.17 40.84
CA THR A 9 37.62 -20.38 39.79
C THR A 9 36.59 -21.23 39.02
N ILE A 10 36.95 -22.48 38.70
CA ILE A 10 36.04 -23.45 38.07
C ILE A 10 34.85 -23.77 38.98
N LYS A 11 35.08 -23.90 40.30
CA LYS A 11 34.01 -24.15 41.27
C LYS A 11 33.07 -22.93 41.41
N PHE A 12 33.60 -21.71 41.34
CA PHE A 12 32.81 -20.47 41.35
C PHE A 12 31.98 -20.30 40.06
N GLN A 13 32.57 -20.58 38.89
CA GLN A 13 31.88 -20.57 37.60
C GLN A 13 30.71 -21.57 37.59
N LYS A 14 30.92 -22.81 38.06
CA LYS A 14 29.87 -23.85 38.06
C LYS A 14 28.75 -23.62 39.07
N THR A 15 29.02 -23.07 40.26
CA THR A 15 28.01 -23.02 41.35
C THR A 15 27.46 -21.64 41.68
N LYS A 16 28.21 -20.55 41.47
CA LYS A 16 27.82 -19.21 41.95
C LYS A 16 27.68 -18.15 40.86
N LEU A 17 28.27 -18.35 39.67
CA LEU A 17 28.26 -17.35 38.59
C LEU A 17 26.85 -17.04 38.09
N LYS A 18 26.00 -18.05 37.84
CA LYS A 18 24.61 -17.84 37.40
C LYS A 18 23.80 -17.00 38.41
N GLY A 19 23.99 -17.21 39.71
CA GLY A 19 23.34 -16.43 40.76
C GLY A 19 23.85 -15.00 40.87
N VAL A 20 25.16 -14.78 40.68
CA VAL A 20 25.78 -13.44 40.70
C VAL A 20 25.39 -12.64 39.46
N VAL A 21 25.28 -13.27 38.29
CA VAL A 21 24.81 -12.62 37.06
C VAL A 21 23.33 -12.24 37.17
N LYS A 22 22.47 -13.11 37.72
CA LYS A 22 21.06 -12.77 37.98
C LYS A 22 20.93 -11.58 38.94
N LYS A 23 21.66 -11.57 40.07
CA LYS A 23 21.68 -10.43 40.99
C LYS A 23 22.20 -9.15 40.35
N ARG A 24 23.22 -9.22 39.47
CA ARG A 24 23.69 -8.04 38.71
C ARG A 24 22.66 -7.53 37.71
N LYS A 25 21.94 -8.41 37.00
CA LYS A 25 20.86 -8.03 36.09
C LYS A 25 19.70 -7.36 36.84
N GLU A 26 19.32 -7.86 38.02
CA GLU A 26 18.29 -7.25 38.87
C GLU A 26 18.71 -5.88 39.41
N ILE A 27 19.95 -5.74 39.89
CA ILE A 27 20.49 -4.45 40.36
C ILE A 27 20.57 -3.43 39.21
N ASN A 28 20.95 -3.86 38.00
CA ASN A 28 20.98 -2.97 36.83
C ASN A 28 19.56 -2.59 36.36
N LYS A 29 18.58 -3.50 36.42
CA LYS A 29 17.17 -3.19 36.14
C LYS A 29 16.62 -2.17 37.13
N PHE A 30 16.96 -2.32 38.41
CA PHE A 30 16.58 -1.37 39.47
C PHE A 30 17.26 0.01 39.28
N LYS A 31 18.56 0.05 38.94
CA LYS A 31 19.26 1.30 38.61
C LYS A 31 18.67 2.01 37.38
N ARG A 32 18.34 1.26 36.32
CA ARG A 32 17.68 1.81 35.11
C ARG A 32 16.29 2.36 35.42
N GLN A 33 15.52 1.71 36.30
CA GLN A 33 14.22 2.24 36.76
C GLN A 33 14.38 3.52 37.60
N ILE A 34 15.41 3.61 38.44
CA ILE A 34 15.71 4.84 39.21
C ILE A 34 16.10 5.98 38.27
N GLN A 35 16.96 5.74 37.27
CA GLN A 35 17.32 6.76 36.26
C GLN A 35 16.10 7.21 35.46
N ARG A 36 15.23 6.30 34.99
CA ARG A 36 13.98 6.67 34.30
C ARG A 36 13.04 7.51 35.18
N ARG A 37 12.97 7.23 36.48
CA ARG A 37 12.19 8.04 37.44
C ARG A 37 12.83 9.40 37.71
N GLN A 38 14.16 9.51 37.70
CA GLN A 38 14.87 10.79 37.83
C GLN A 38 14.71 11.65 36.57
N ILE A 39 14.80 11.06 35.37
CA ILE A 39 14.56 11.76 34.10
C ILE A 39 13.11 12.25 34.00
N ARG A 40 12.11 11.43 34.38
CA ARG A 40 10.70 11.87 34.44
C ARG A 40 10.46 12.99 35.46
N ARG A 41 11.15 12.96 36.61
CA ARG A 41 11.09 14.04 37.62
C ARG A 41 11.82 15.31 37.17
N ALA A 42 12.86 15.21 36.35
CA ALA A 42 13.56 16.34 35.75
C ALA A 42 12.73 17.00 34.62
N ALA A 43 12.09 16.18 33.77
CA ALA A 43 11.17 16.65 32.73
C ALA A 43 9.92 17.33 33.32
N SER A 44 9.36 16.78 34.40
CA SER A 44 8.23 17.39 35.13
C SER A 44 8.61 18.67 35.89
N LYS A 45 9.88 18.83 36.31
CA LYS A 45 10.38 20.07 36.94
C LYS A 45 10.69 21.19 35.95
N HIS A 46 11.03 20.87 34.70
CA HIS A 46 11.16 21.87 33.63
C HIS A 46 9.78 22.36 33.16
N HIS A 47 8.78 21.48 33.11
CA HIS A 47 7.41 21.85 32.70
C HIS A 47 6.68 22.74 33.73
N ASN A 48 6.97 22.59 35.03
CA ASN A 48 6.35 23.40 36.10
C ASN A 48 7.09 24.70 36.45
N LYS A 49 8.30 24.94 35.92
CA LYS A 49 9.06 26.18 36.21
C LYS A 49 8.79 27.31 35.20
N ASP A 50 8.31 26.97 34.00
CA ASP A 50 8.01 27.94 32.94
C ASP A 50 6.52 28.40 32.95
N GLN A 51 5.73 27.96 33.95
CA GLN A 51 4.32 28.37 34.14
C GLN A 51 4.06 29.21 35.42
N GLU A 52 5.06 29.47 36.26
CA GLU A 52 4.92 30.29 37.48
C GLU A 52 5.88 31.50 37.49
N GLN A 53 5.70 32.42 36.53
CA GLN A 53 6.10 33.85 36.55
C GLN A 53 5.79 34.38 35.14
N SER A 54 4.86 35.28 34.86
CA SER A 54 4.04 36.19 35.64
C SER A 54 3.04 36.82 34.65
N ASN A 55 1.75 36.87 34.96
CA ASN A 55 0.82 37.79 34.33
C ASN A 55 0.23 38.68 35.42
N GLN A 56 0.46 39.99 35.34
CA GLN A 56 -0.47 41.03 35.81
C GLN A 56 -0.16 42.38 35.14
N ASP A 57 -1.16 42.79 34.33
CA ASP A 57 -1.68 44.13 34.01
C ASP A 57 -0.99 45.10 33.00
N GLU A 58 -1.81 45.49 32.00
CA GLU A 58 -1.69 46.48 30.90
C GLU A 58 -1.68 47.97 31.36
N PRO A 59 -1.65 49.05 30.50
CA PRO A 59 -1.56 49.17 29.02
C PRO A 59 -0.60 50.28 28.48
N SER A 60 -0.48 50.35 27.13
CA SER A 60 -0.44 51.55 26.24
C SER A 60 0.83 51.94 25.43
N THR A 61 0.54 52.25 24.15
CA THR A 61 1.17 53.19 23.17
C THR A 61 2.44 52.86 22.35
N LYS A 62 2.22 52.82 21.01
CA LYS A 62 2.94 53.42 19.86
C LYS A 62 4.30 52.87 19.32
N GLU A 63 4.22 52.57 18.01
CA GLU A 63 5.12 52.90 16.87
C GLU A 63 6.45 52.12 16.61
N GLU A 64 6.49 51.56 15.38
CA GLU A 64 7.59 51.39 14.40
C GLU A 64 8.68 50.28 14.52
N GLU A 65 8.54 49.29 13.61
CA GLU A 65 9.52 48.77 12.61
C GLU A 65 10.96 48.34 13.00
N LYS A 66 11.27 47.02 12.94
CA LYS A 66 12.06 46.34 11.86
C LYS A 66 12.68 44.97 12.25
N GLU A 67 12.45 44.02 11.34
CA GLU A 67 13.30 42.89 10.86
C GLU A 67 13.84 41.78 11.79
N GLU A 68 13.32 40.58 11.51
CA GLU A 68 13.99 39.28 11.26
C GLU A 68 15.05 38.73 12.24
N ASN A 69 14.68 37.63 12.90
CA ASN A 69 15.38 36.36 12.72
C ASN A 69 14.45 35.18 13.01
N VAL A 70 14.23 34.36 11.99
CA VAL A 70 13.33 33.20 11.97
C VAL A 70 14.00 32.00 12.65
N PRO A 71 13.40 31.36 13.67
CA PRO A 71 13.65 29.95 13.95
C PRO A 71 12.80 29.13 12.97
N GLN A 72 13.46 28.39 12.08
CA GLN A 72 12.82 27.41 11.21
C GLN A 72 12.02 26.41 12.05
N ILE A 73 10.69 26.49 11.98
CA ILE A 73 9.79 25.48 12.53
C ILE A 73 9.69 24.39 11.47
N ASN A 74 10.26 23.23 11.80
CA ASN A 74 10.33 22.04 10.97
C ASN A 74 8.92 21.46 10.72
N THR A 75 8.67 21.04 9.48
CA THR A 75 7.37 20.67 8.91
C THR A 75 7.03 19.18 9.10
N GLU A 76 6.71 18.70 10.31
CA GLU A 76 6.57 17.23 10.54
C GLU A 76 5.42 16.78 11.47
N ASP A 77 4.25 17.43 11.44
CA ASP A 77 3.01 16.79 11.93
C ASP A 77 2.07 16.58 10.74
N TYR A 78 2.24 15.45 10.04
CA TYR A 78 1.40 15.08 8.91
C TYR A 78 0.22 14.19 9.32
N PHE A 79 -0.83 14.36 8.53
CA PHE A 79 -2.20 13.84 8.59
C PHE A 79 -2.36 12.33 8.88
N CYS A 80 -1.29 11.54 8.73
CA CYS A 80 -1.20 10.12 9.05
C CYS A 80 0.17 9.81 9.70
N ASN A 81 0.50 10.45 10.82
CA ASN A 81 1.68 10.12 11.65
C ASN A 81 1.53 8.74 12.33
N PHE A 82 1.25 7.73 11.52
CA PHE A 82 1.67 6.36 11.78
C PHE A 82 2.74 6.08 10.72
N ILE A 83 3.95 6.57 10.99
CA ILE A 83 5.12 5.72 10.73
C ILE A 83 4.75 4.45 11.51
N ILE A 84 4.70 3.28 10.87
CA ILE A 84 4.72 2.03 11.62
C ILE A 84 5.87 2.24 12.59
N ASP A 85 5.58 2.45 13.88
CA ASP A 85 6.51 3.10 14.82
C ASP A 85 7.94 2.68 14.46
N PRO A 86 8.93 3.58 14.42
CA PRO A 86 10.30 3.14 14.63
C PRO A 86 10.44 2.67 16.10
N GLU A 87 9.49 1.86 16.60
CA GLU A 87 9.80 0.70 17.41
C GLU A 87 10.96 0.04 16.67
N GLU A 88 12.10 0.01 17.35
CA GLU A 88 13.32 -0.71 16.99
C GLU A 88 12.97 -1.79 15.96
N GLN A 89 13.60 -1.76 14.77
CA GLN A 89 13.58 -2.89 13.84
C GLN A 89 13.49 -4.14 14.70
N LEU A 90 12.34 -4.84 14.67
CA LEU A 90 12.08 -5.89 15.64
C LEU A 90 13.28 -6.80 15.55
N ASP A 91 14.08 -6.84 16.61
CA ASP A 91 15.34 -7.53 16.57
C ASP A 91 15.00 -9.02 16.63
N LEU A 92 14.80 -9.59 15.44
CA LEU A 92 14.54 -11.01 15.26
C LEU A 92 15.75 -11.84 15.73
N SER A 93 16.90 -11.22 16.06
CA SER A 93 18.07 -11.92 16.59
C SER A 93 17.88 -12.43 18.03
N ASP A 94 17.17 -11.68 18.89
CA ASP A 94 16.99 -12.00 20.32
C ASP A 94 16.07 -13.23 20.54
N ASP A 95 15.17 -13.53 19.59
CA ASP A 95 14.22 -14.65 19.67
C ASP A 95 14.79 -15.98 19.10
N GLU A 96 15.93 -15.98 18.38
CA GLU A 96 16.40 -17.14 17.58
C GLU A 96 17.58 -17.95 18.15
N GLU A 97 18.51 -17.35 18.90
CA GLU A 97 19.64 -18.12 19.49
C GLU A 97 19.16 -19.21 20.48
N SER A 98 18.02 -18.97 21.12
CA SER A 98 17.37 -19.94 21.99
C SER A 98 16.70 -21.09 21.22
N ASP A 99 16.36 -20.86 19.95
CA ASP A 99 15.70 -21.85 19.09
C ASP A 99 16.72 -22.76 18.38
N LEU A 100 17.93 -22.26 18.07
CA LEU A 100 19.03 -23.07 17.52
C LEU A 100 19.45 -24.21 18.45
N ASN A 101 19.62 -23.93 19.75
CA ASN A 101 20.00 -24.93 20.75
C ASN A 101 18.96 -26.04 20.97
N VAL A 102 17.73 -25.86 20.48
CA VAL A 102 16.64 -26.85 20.56
C VAL A 102 16.42 -27.55 19.20
N LEU A 103 16.92 -26.96 18.12
CA LEU A 103 16.91 -27.58 16.80
C LEU A 103 17.86 -28.78 16.73
N ASP A 104 18.89 -28.86 17.57
CA ASP A 104 19.78 -30.04 17.66
C ASP A 104 19.13 -31.24 18.36
N THR A 105 18.15 -31.00 19.25
CA THR A 105 17.31 -32.06 19.82
C THR A 105 16.18 -32.54 18.87
N PHE A 106 16.03 -31.91 17.70
CA PHE A 106 15.05 -32.28 16.66
C PHE A 106 15.45 -33.54 15.87
N GLU A 107 16.75 -33.88 15.85
CA GLU A 107 17.29 -35.00 15.04
C GLU A 107 16.82 -36.37 15.53
N ASP A 108 16.45 -36.49 16.81
CA ASP A 108 16.02 -37.74 17.43
C ASP A 108 14.49 -37.98 17.37
N ASP A 109 13.66 -36.92 17.33
CA ASP A 109 12.20 -37.02 17.59
C ASP A 109 11.31 -37.14 16.33
N VAL A 110 11.86 -36.89 15.12
CA VAL A 110 11.09 -36.95 13.85
C VAL A 110 11.29 -38.29 13.12
N ASN A 111 12.44 -38.94 13.32
CA ASN A 111 12.71 -40.28 12.77
C ASN A 111 11.98 -41.41 13.54
N MET A 112 11.43 -41.13 14.73
CA MET A 112 10.74 -42.14 15.55
C MET A 112 9.25 -42.35 15.18
N ASP A 113 8.64 -41.45 14.41
CA ASP A 113 7.20 -41.54 14.08
C ASP A 113 6.93 -42.25 12.72
N GLU A 114 7.95 -42.72 12.00
CA GLU A 114 7.75 -43.50 10.76
C GLU A 114 7.31 -44.96 11.01
N GLU A 115 7.31 -45.44 12.26
CA GLU A 115 6.94 -46.84 12.59
C GLU A 115 5.55 -47.03 13.22
N GLU A 116 4.77 -45.99 13.56
CA GLU A 116 3.43 -46.19 14.16
C GLU A 116 2.31 -45.44 13.42
N GLY A 117 1.59 -46.16 12.54
CA GLY A 117 0.24 -45.77 12.14
C GLY A 117 -0.24 -46.20 10.76
N GLU A 118 -0.14 -47.49 10.41
CA GLU A 118 -1.03 -48.08 9.39
C GLU A 118 -2.45 -48.21 9.95
N GLU A 119 -3.44 -47.67 9.22
CA GLU A 119 -4.79 -48.21 8.94
C GLU A 119 -5.85 -47.10 8.65
N PRO A 120 -6.90 -47.36 7.85
CA PRO A 120 -6.88 -47.92 6.50
C PRO A 120 -7.52 -46.96 5.47
N VAL A 121 -7.27 -47.30 4.22
CA VAL A 121 -7.70 -46.68 2.97
C VAL A 121 -9.23 -46.68 2.83
N LEU A 122 -9.81 -45.55 2.42
CA LEU A 122 -11.10 -45.51 1.71
C LEU A 122 -10.83 -45.03 0.29
N SER A 123 -10.94 -46.00 -0.61
CA SER A 123 -10.88 -45.93 -2.06
C SER A 123 -12.03 -45.10 -2.63
N GLU A 124 -11.72 -44.09 -3.44
CA GLU A 124 -12.51 -43.74 -4.62
C GLU A 124 -11.51 -43.44 -5.75
N GLU A 125 -11.75 -44.13 -6.87
CA GLU A 125 -10.95 -44.17 -8.09
C GLU A 125 -11.10 -42.87 -8.87
N GLU A 126 -9.99 -42.21 -9.24
CA GLU A 126 -9.96 -41.32 -10.41
C GLU A 126 -8.66 -41.61 -11.20
N GLU A 127 -8.88 -41.91 -12.47
CA GLU A 127 -7.89 -42.26 -13.49
C GLU A 127 -7.06 -41.02 -13.84
N GLU A 128 -5.73 -41.14 -13.85
CA GLU A 128 -4.84 -40.12 -14.44
C GLU A 128 -4.10 -40.71 -15.65
N GLU A 129 -4.28 -40.00 -16.75
CA GLU A 129 -3.74 -40.22 -18.09
C GLU A 129 -2.20 -40.07 -18.09
N GLU A 130 -1.53 -40.95 -18.83
CA GLU A 130 -0.10 -40.83 -19.15
C GLU A 130 0.10 -39.66 -20.13
N GLU A 131 0.80 -38.60 -19.70
CA GLU A 131 1.46 -37.68 -20.63
C GLU A 131 2.97 -37.66 -20.36
N GLU A 132 3.71 -37.99 -21.41
CA GLU A 132 5.17 -38.08 -21.49
C GLU A 132 5.83 -36.75 -21.13
N SER A 133 6.76 -36.75 -20.18
CA SER A 133 7.67 -35.62 -19.98
C SER A 133 8.90 -35.80 -20.87
N GLU A 134 9.02 -34.96 -21.90
CA GLU A 134 10.25 -34.82 -22.68
C GLU A 134 11.39 -34.36 -21.75
N GLU A 135 12.48 -35.14 -21.75
CA GLU A 135 13.73 -34.82 -21.06
C GLU A 135 14.52 -33.80 -21.91
N ASP A 136 14.52 -32.54 -21.48
CA ASP A 136 15.51 -31.57 -21.97
C ASP A 136 16.85 -31.84 -21.25
N GLU A 137 17.73 -32.55 -21.95
CA GLU A 137 19.16 -32.70 -21.64
C GLU A 137 19.90 -31.37 -21.89
N ASP A 138 20.10 -30.56 -20.84
CA ASP A 138 21.09 -29.49 -20.87
C ASP A 138 22.46 -30.03 -20.40
N GLU A 139 23.27 -30.35 -21.40
CA GLU A 139 24.68 -30.74 -21.38
C GLU A 139 25.55 -29.61 -20.76
N TYR A 140 26.17 -29.87 -19.61
CA TYR A 140 27.22 -28.99 -19.06
C TYR A 140 28.58 -29.61 -19.33
N GLU A 141 29.28 -29.01 -20.30
CA GLU A 141 30.69 -29.27 -20.58
C GLU A 141 31.55 -29.13 -19.32
N SER A 142 32.34 -30.18 -19.07
CA SER A 142 33.47 -30.18 -18.15
C SER A 142 34.55 -29.23 -18.66
N MET A 143 34.80 -28.14 -17.94
CA MET A 143 36.09 -27.48 -17.96
C MET A 143 36.68 -27.52 -16.55
N GLU A 144 37.73 -28.32 -16.42
CA GLU A 144 38.72 -28.22 -15.35
C GLU A 144 39.40 -26.86 -15.44
N GLU A 145 39.42 -26.11 -14.34
CA GLU A 145 40.49 -25.15 -14.06
C GLU A 145 40.64 -25.06 -12.54
N ASP A 146 41.75 -25.65 -12.07
CA ASP A 146 42.30 -25.49 -10.73
C ASP A 146 42.67 -24.02 -10.50
N GLU A 147 42.07 -23.38 -9.49
CA GLU A 147 42.67 -22.23 -8.82
C GLU A 147 42.72 -22.48 -7.32
N ASP A 148 43.94 -22.68 -6.83
CA ASP A 148 44.31 -22.81 -5.42
C ASP A 148 43.78 -21.61 -4.61
N ILE A 149 42.85 -21.88 -3.68
CA ILE A 149 42.37 -20.89 -2.71
C ILE A 149 43.29 -20.92 -1.49
N GLU A 150 44.01 -19.83 -1.24
CA GLU A 150 44.73 -19.59 0.01
C GLU A 150 43.75 -19.59 1.19
N GLU A 151 43.95 -20.54 2.11
CA GLU A 151 43.23 -20.66 3.38
C GLU A 151 43.51 -19.45 4.29
N GLU A 152 42.63 -18.44 4.29
CA GLU A 152 42.48 -17.59 5.47
C GLU A 152 41.59 -18.32 6.49
N LYS A 153 42.26 -19.01 7.42
CA LYS A 153 41.66 -19.63 8.60
C LYS A 153 41.13 -18.55 9.56
N ASP A 154 39.81 -18.48 9.70
CA ASP A 154 39.17 -18.09 10.96
C ASP A 154 37.88 -18.90 11.20
N ASP A 155 37.87 -19.57 12.36
CA ASP A 155 36.80 -20.23 13.14
C ASP A 155 35.70 -21.13 12.49
N ASN A 156 35.84 -22.45 12.73
CA ASN A 156 34.81 -23.47 13.05
C ASN A 156 33.57 -23.70 12.15
N SER A 157 33.49 -23.12 10.94
CA SER A 157 32.36 -23.30 10.01
C SER A 157 32.68 -24.24 8.85
N GLU A 158 31.76 -25.14 8.48
CA GLU A 158 31.94 -26.08 7.36
C GLU A 158 31.58 -25.42 6.01
N PRO A 159 32.45 -25.46 4.97
CA PRO A 159 32.12 -24.92 3.66
C PRO A 159 31.08 -25.82 2.95
N VAL A 160 30.00 -25.23 2.45
CA VAL A 160 28.96 -25.96 1.71
C VAL A 160 29.43 -26.23 0.28
N THR A 161 29.72 -27.49 -0.04
CA THR A 161 30.09 -27.93 -1.40
C THR A 161 28.85 -28.19 -2.26
N MET A 162 29.00 -28.15 -3.59
CA MET A 162 27.90 -28.47 -4.53
C MET A 162 27.38 -29.90 -4.36
N ASP A 163 28.24 -30.85 -3.99
CA ASP A 163 27.84 -32.25 -3.79
C ASP A 163 26.99 -32.43 -2.54
N MET A 164 27.38 -31.80 -1.42
CA MET A 164 26.56 -31.77 -0.21
C MET A 164 25.20 -31.11 -0.48
N LEU A 165 25.19 -30.04 -1.26
CA LEU A 165 23.96 -29.37 -1.66
C LEU A 165 23.06 -30.28 -2.52
N ASN A 166 23.63 -31.00 -3.49
CA ASN A 166 22.88 -31.94 -4.33
C ASN A 166 22.25 -33.06 -3.50
N GLU A 167 22.99 -33.63 -2.55
CA GLU A 167 22.47 -34.66 -1.63
C GLU A 167 21.32 -34.12 -0.77
N TRP A 168 21.49 -32.94 -0.19
CA TRP A 168 20.45 -32.31 0.63
C TRP A 168 19.22 -31.95 -0.20
N CYS A 169 19.40 -31.46 -1.43
CA CYS A 169 18.31 -31.18 -2.35
C CYS A 169 17.52 -32.45 -2.69
N LEU A 170 18.19 -33.56 -3.03
CA LEU A 170 17.54 -34.84 -3.32
C LEU A 170 16.76 -35.38 -2.11
N ALA A 171 17.35 -35.32 -0.92
CA ALA A 171 16.70 -35.76 0.31
C ALA A 171 15.52 -34.85 0.71
N ALA A 172 15.64 -33.53 0.51
CA ALA A 172 14.55 -32.59 0.75
C ALA A 172 13.41 -32.74 -0.28
N SER A 173 13.71 -33.08 -1.54
CA SER A 173 12.71 -33.45 -2.55
C SER A 173 11.95 -34.72 -2.18
N LYS A 174 12.61 -35.67 -1.49
CA LYS A 174 11.94 -36.83 -0.85
C LYS A 174 11.18 -36.47 0.43
N LYS A 175 11.02 -35.17 0.72
CA LYS A 175 10.31 -34.59 1.86
C LYS A 175 10.97 -34.86 3.22
N SER A 176 12.30 -35.02 3.26
CA SER A 176 13.05 -35.16 4.52
C SER A 176 13.15 -33.84 5.28
N THR A 177 12.70 -33.83 6.54
CA THR A 177 12.79 -32.68 7.46
C THR A 177 14.23 -32.39 7.89
N VAL A 178 15.07 -33.42 7.99
CA VAL A 178 16.49 -33.30 8.37
C VAL A 178 17.29 -32.61 7.28
N ALA A 179 17.08 -32.99 6.02
CA ALA A 179 17.71 -32.33 4.89
C ALA A 179 17.29 -30.86 4.79
N TRP A 180 16.00 -30.58 5.00
CA TRP A 180 15.50 -29.20 5.04
C TRP A 180 16.10 -28.38 6.20
N LYS A 181 16.28 -28.96 7.40
CA LYS A 181 17.00 -28.30 8.51
C LYS A 181 18.42 -27.87 8.08
N LYS A 182 19.18 -28.75 7.43
CA LYS A 182 20.54 -28.44 6.93
C LYS A 182 20.52 -27.30 5.91
N LEU A 183 19.58 -27.35 4.95
CA LEU A 183 19.36 -26.28 3.98
C LEU A 183 19.01 -24.94 4.65
N LEU A 184 18.15 -24.94 5.68
CA LEU A 184 17.79 -23.75 6.45
C LEU A 184 18.97 -23.15 7.22
N MET A 185 19.83 -23.99 7.81
CA MET A 185 21.02 -23.54 8.52
C MET A 185 22.05 -22.91 7.57
N ALA A 186 22.22 -23.47 6.37
CA ALA A 186 23.04 -22.85 5.33
C ALA A 186 22.39 -21.58 4.75
N PHE A 187 21.06 -21.53 4.61
CA PHE A 187 20.37 -20.31 4.18
C PHE A 187 20.50 -19.17 5.20
N ARG A 188 20.54 -19.50 6.49
CA ARG A 188 20.77 -18.53 7.57
C ARG A 188 22.13 -17.83 7.44
N SER A 189 23.20 -18.55 7.09
CA SER A 189 24.52 -17.93 6.95
C SER A 189 24.58 -16.97 5.77
N ILE A 190 23.83 -17.25 4.70
CA ILE A 190 23.62 -16.32 3.59
C ILE A 190 22.94 -15.03 4.06
N VAL A 191 21.77 -15.14 4.69
CA VAL A 191 20.95 -13.96 5.08
C VAL A 191 21.64 -13.10 6.14
N ARG A 192 22.64 -13.63 6.85
CA ARG A 192 23.35 -12.94 7.94
C ARG A 192 24.83 -12.71 7.65
N SER A 193 25.23 -12.74 6.38
CA SER A 193 26.59 -12.46 5.93
C SER A 193 26.97 -11.01 6.30
N GLY A 194 27.51 -10.79 7.51
CA GLY A 194 27.83 -9.47 8.06
C GLY A 194 27.63 -9.32 9.57
N ASP A 195 26.92 -10.24 10.23
CA ASP A 195 26.79 -10.26 11.69
C ASP A 195 28.00 -10.96 12.34
N ASN A 196 28.47 -10.48 13.51
CA ASN A 196 29.55 -11.12 14.31
C ASN A 196 29.14 -12.46 14.97
N THR A 197 28.29 -13.25 14.31
CA THR A 197 27.80 -14.55 14.80
C THR A 197 28.54 -15.71 14.15
N GLU A 198 28.96 -16.68 14.96
CA GLU A 198 29.51 -17.94 14.47
C GLU A 198 28.40 -18.75 13.77
N PHE A 199 28.65 -19.17 12.53
CA PHE A 199 27.71 -19.98 11.73
C PHE A 199 28.24 -21.41 11.57
N SER A 200 27.34 -22.40 11.53
CA SER A 200 27.73 -23.80 11.29
C SER A 200 28.20 -24.06 9.85
N TYR A 201 27.73 -23.25 8.89
CA TYR A 201 28.03 -23.42 7.47
C TYR A 201 28.44 -22.10 6.81
N HIS A 202 29.39 -22.16 5.89
CA HIS A 202 29.83 -21.02 5.08
C HIS A 202 29.58 -21.27 3.58
N VAL A 203 29.06 -20.26 2.88
CA VAL A 203 28.75 -20.35 1.43
C VAL A 203 29.60 -19.34 0.67
N GLY A 204 30.64 -19.83 -0.02
CA GLY A 204 31.58 -18.97 -0.76
C GLY A 204 31.26 -18.76 -2.24
N SER A 205 30.41 -19.58 -2.86
CA SER A 205 30.15 -19.55 -4.31
C SER A 205 28.76 -19.01 -4.66
N SER A 206 28.69 -18.08 -5.62
CA SER A 206 27.43 -17.51 -6.14
C SER A 206 26.48 -18.56 -6.73
N LYS A 207 27.02 -19.63 -7.35
CA LYS A 207 26.21 -20.75 -7.88
C LYS A 207 25.59 -21.59 -6.76
N VAL A 208 26.35 -21.87 -5.70
CA VAL A 208 25.88 -22.58 -4.49
C VAL A 208 24.80 -21.74 -3.80
N TYR A 209 25.02 -20.43 -3.68
CA TYR A 209 24.06 -19.48 -3.12
C TYR A 209 22.70 -19.56 -3.82
N ALA A 210 22.67 -19.41 -5.15
CA ALA A 210 21.41 -19.34 -5.89
C ALA A 210 20.64 -20.66 -5.80
N LYS A 211 21.35 -21.79 -5.94
CA LYS A 211 20.77 -23.12 -5.83
C LYS A 211 20.26 -23.40 -4.41
N LEU A 212 21.02 -23.05 -3.37
CA LEU A 212 20.60 -23.22 -1.98
C LEU A 212 19.31 -22.46 -1.68
N VAL A 213 19.24 -21.17 -2.01
CA VAL A 213 18.04 -20.34 -1.80
C VAL A 213 16.85 -20.94 -2.55
N LYS A 214 17.04 -21.26 -3.84
CA LYS A 214 15.97 -21.79 -4.71
C LYS A 214 15.35 -23.06 -4.13
N TYR A 215 16.17 -24.04 -3.75
CA TYR A 215 15.69 -25.32 -3.25
C TYR A 215 15.14 -25.23 -1.82
N THR A 216 15.76 -24.44 -0.93
CA THR A 216 15.27 -24.25 0.44
C THR A 216 13.83 -23.71 0.48
N LEU A 217 13.52 -22.77 -0.41
CA LEU A 217 12.18 -22.19 -0.57
C LEU A 217 11.22 -23.18 -1.24
N LYS A 218 11.63 -23.81 -2.35
CA LYS A 218 10.79 -24.74 -3.14
C LYS A 218 10.33 -25.95 -2.34
N THR A 219 11.19 -26.50 -1.48
CA THR A 219 10.86 -27.71 -0.71
C THR A 219 10.08 -27.42 0.57
N ALA A 220 10.00 -26.14 1.01
CA ALA A 220 9.37 -25.78 2.27
C ALA A 220 7.89 -26.19 2.33
N TYR A 221 7.06 -25.73 1.39
CA TYR A 221 5.63 -26.04 1.40
C TYR A 221 5.32 -27.54 1.25
N PRO A 222 5.92 -28.30 0.31
CA PRO A 222 5.69 -29.75 0.20
C PRO A 222 6.03 -30.54 1.46
N ILE A 223 7.03 -30.11 2.24
CA ILE A 223 7.39 -30.75 3.52
C ILE A 223 6.36 -30.37 4.58
N LEU A 224 6.07 -29.07 4.73
CA LEU A 224 5.15 -28.60 5.76
C LEU A 224 3.72 -29.13 5.57
N SER A 225 3.23 -29.21 4.33
CA SER A 225 1.89 -29.73 4.03
C SER A 225 1.76 -31.23 4.32
N LYS A 226 2.83 -32.02 4.15
CA LYS A 226 2.85 -33.46 4.50
C LYS A 226 2.86 -33.68 6.01
N HIS A 227 3.50 -32.83 6.79
CA HIS A 227 3.63 -33.06 8.24
C HIS A 227 2.59 -32.31 9.09
N ILE A 228 1.96 -31.26 8.56
CA ILE A 228 0.94 -30.45 9.26
C ILE A 228 -0.42 -30.67 8.59
N TYR A 229 -1.15 -31.67 9.08
CA TYR A 229 -2.50 -31.98 8.61
C TYR A 229 -3.56 -31.10 9.29
N PHE A 230 -4.47 -30.54 8.48
CA PHE A 230 -5.63 -29.79 8.95
C PHE A 230 -6.85 -30.72 9.05
N SER A 231 -7.53 -30.71 10.20
CA SER A 231 -8.87 -31.32 10.28
C SER A 231 -9.89 -30.42 9.55
N LYS A 232 -11.01 -30.97 9.06
CA LYS A 232 -12.10 -30.20 8.40
C LYS A 232 -12.58 -28.98 9.22
N LYS A 233 -12.34 -28.95 10.55
CA LYS A 233 -12.71 -27.86 11.47
C LYS A 233 -11.55 -26.97 11.93
N GLU A 234 -10.30 -27.33 11.65
CA GLU A 234 -9.10 -26.70 12.21
C GLU A 234 -8.20 -26.21 11.07
N LYS A 235 -8.26 -24.92 10.75
CA LYS A 235 -7.41 -24.27 9.72
C LYS A 235 -6.21 -23.51 10.32
N TYR A 236 -5.96 -23.66 11.62
CA TYR A 236 -4.90 -22.95 12.34
C TYR A 236 -3.72 -23.90 12.64
N PRO A 237 -2.50 -23.64 12.11
CA PRO A 237 -1.37 -24.56 12.26
C PRO A 237 -0.97 -24.83 13.71
N GLY A 238 -1.05 -23.82 14.58
CA GLY A 238 -0.59 -23.90 15.98
C GLY A 238 -1.35 -24.89 16.87
N LYS A 239 -2.47 -25.46 16.39
CA LYS A 239 -3.26 -26.46 17.12
C LYS A 239 -3.09 -27.89 16.59
N THR A 240 -2.25 -28.08 15.57
CA THR A 240 -1.98 -29.40 14.99
C THR A 240 -1.00 -30.20 15.86
N LYS A 241 -1.11 -31.53 15.84
CA LYS A 241 -0.30 -32.44 16.70
C LYS A 241 1.21 -32.27 16.49
N ASN A 242 1.63 -32.06 15.24
CA ASN A 242 3.03 -31.98 14.86
C ASN A 242 3.60 -30.56 14.95
N TRP A 243 2.78 -29.56 15.30
CA TRP A 243 3.22 -28.18 15.44
C TRP A 243 4.37 -28.00 16.43
N PRO A 244 4.34 -28.55 17.66
CA PRO A 244 5.43 -28.34 18.63
C PRO A 244 6.79 -28.85 18.13
N LYS A 245 6.79 -29.86 17.24
CA LYS A 245 8.01 -30.41 16.63
C LYS A 245 8.57 -29.48 15.55
N LEU A 246 7.70 -28.89 14.73
CA LEU A 246 8.11 -28.09 13.56
C LEU A 246 8.13 -26.58 13.80
N GLU A 247 7.52 -26.08 14.87
CA GLU A 247 7.33 -24.65 15.15
C GLU A 247 8.64 -23.86 15.02
N LYS A 248 9.73 -24.38 15.58
CA LYS A 248 11.03 -23.69 15.59
C LYS A 248 11.68 -23.63 14.21
N ALA A 249 11.61 -24.73 13.45
CA ALA A 249 12.12 -24.78 12.09
C ALA A 249 11.33 -23.84 11.16
N ILE A 250 10.00 -23.81 11.31
CA ILE A 250 9.12 -22.89 10.60
C ILE A 250 9.44 -21.45 10.97
N ARG A 251 9.59 -21.15 12.27
CA ARG A 251 9.96 -19.80 12.74
C ARG A 251 11.26 -19.31 12.10
N LEU A 252 12.31 -20.15 12.13
CA LEU A 252 13.60 -19.85 11.51
C LEU A 252 13.47 -19.62 9.99
N PHE A 253 12.73 -20.49 9.30
CA PHE A 253 12.45 -20.34 7.87
C PHE A 253 11.79 -19.00 7.55
N LEU A 254 10.68 -18.68 8.24
CA LEU A 254 9.92 -17.46 8.00
C LEU A 254 10.76 -16.21 8.31
N ASN A 255 11.51 -16.19 9.42
CA ASN A 255 12.38 -15.07 9.75
C ASN A 255 13.48 -14.86 8.70
N ASN A 256 14.16 -15.93 8.26
CA ASN A 256 15.17 -15.83 7.21
C ASN A 256 14.56 -15.27 5.93
N CYS A 257 13.36 -15.72 5.53
CA CYS A 257 12.66 -15.23 4.34
C CYS A 257 12.28 -13.74 4.45
N VAL A 258 11.74 -13.31 5.60
CA VAL A 258 11.38 -11.91 5.84
C VAL A 258 12.61 -10.99 5.79
N ARG A 259 13.71 -11.40 6.42
CA ARG A 259 14.99 -10.67 6.35
C ARG A 259 15.54 -10.63 4.93
N PHE A 260 15.51 -11.75 4.23
CA PHE A 260 15.98 -11.85 2.86
C PHE A 260 15.23 -10.88 1.94
N LEU A 261 13.89 -10.87 2.00
CA LEU A 261 13.06 -9.92 1.24
C LEU A 261 13.34 -8.44 1.57
N ARG A 262 13.76 -8.13 2.79
CA ARG A 262 14.12 -6.77 3.21
C ARG A 262 15.42 -6.29 2.57
N GLU A 263 16.36 -7.18 2.27
CA GLU A 263 17.70 -6.81 1.80
C GLU A 263 17.86 -6.99 0.28
N LEU A 264 17.02 -7.80 -0.36
CA LEU A 264 17.07 -8.04 -1.80
C LEU A 264 16.81 -6.78 -2.64
N SER A 265 17.55 -6.64 -3.73
CA SER A 265 17.35 -5.59 -4.74
C SER A 265 16.94 -6.14 -6.11
N ASP A 266 17.07 -7.45 -6.31
CA ASP A 266 16.81 -8.11 -7.59
C ASP A 266 15.33 -8.52 -7.70
N ASP A 267 14.64 -7.93 -8.66
CA ASP A 267 13.22 -8.14 -8.92
C ASP A 267 12.85 -9.61 -9.15
N ASP A 268 13.64 -10.36 -9.94
CA ASP A 268 13.34 -11.76 -10.27
C ASP A 268 13.43 -12.65 -9.03
N ILE A 269 14.42 -12.38 -8.16
CA ILE A 269 14.59 -13.11 -6.91
C ILE A 269 13.47 -12.75 -5.93
N ILE A 270 13.07 -11.48 -5.84
CA ILE A 270 11.94 -11.06 -5.00
C ILE A 270 10.66 -11.78 -5.44
N GLN A 271 10.36 -11.76 -6.75
CA GLN A 271 9.19 -12.44 -7.30
C GLN A 271 9.22 -13.94 -6.99
N TYR A 272 10.37 -14.61 -7.20
CA TYR A 272 10.52 -16.02 -6.88
C TYR A 272 10.28 -16.32 -5.40
N VAL A 273 10.86 -15.54 -4.48
CA VAL A 273 10.68 -15.72 -3.04
C VAL A 273 9.21 -15.57 -2.65
N LEU A 274 8.52 -14.53 -3.17
CA LEU A 274 7.11 -14.30 -2.88
C LEU A 274 6.21 -15.42 -3.40
N GLN A 275 6.47 -15.93 -4.61
CA GLN A 275 5.75 -17.07 -5.17
C GLN A 275 5.89 -18.34 -4.34
N GLN A 276 7.10 -18.63 -3.83
CA GLN A 276 7.32 -19.81 -2.98
C GLN A 276 6.74 -19.64 -1.56
N LEU A 277 6.65 -18.40 -1.06
CA LEU A 277 6.05 -18.09 0.24
C LEU A 277 4.53 -18.04 0.22
N GLU A 278 3.90 -17.76 -0.92
CA GLU A 278 2.45 -17.70 -1.08
C GLU A 278 1.70 -18.90 -0.44
N PRO A 279 2.04 -20.17 -0.74
CA PRO A 279 1.38 -21.32 -0.12
C PRO A 279 1.76 -21.50 1.37
N CYS A 280 2.86 -20.89 1.83
CA CYS A 280 3.30 -20.90 3.22
C CYS A 280 2.65 -19.83 4.10
N THR A 281 1.81 -18.95 3.54
CA THR A 281 1.24 -17.78 4.24
C THR A 281 0.52 -18.13 5.55
N LEU A 282 -0.17 -19.27 5.58
CA LEU A 282 -0.92 -19.73 6.75
C LEU A 282 -0.03 -19.99 7.98
N TYR A 283 1.26 -20.29 7.78
CA TYR A 283 2.22 -20.57 8.86
C TYR A 283 2.70 -19.29 9.58
N PHE A 284 2.42 -18.10 9.05
CA PHE A 284 2.69 -16.85 9.75
C PHE A 284 1.71 -16.58 10.90
N GLY A 285 0.48 -17.12 10.83
CA GLY A 285 -0.58 -16.84 11.81
C GLY A 285 -0.20 -17.10 13.28
N PRO A 286 0.48 -18.21 13.61
CA PRO A 286 0.99 -18.47 14.96
C PRO A 286 2.10 -17.53 15.46
N PHE A 287 2.72 -16.73 14.59
CA PHE A 287 3.84 -15.86 14.90
C PHE A 287 3.51 -14.38 14.66
N PRO A 288 2.77 -13.72 15.58
CA PRO A 288 2.27 -12.35 15.35
C PRO A 288 3.39 -11.31 15.14
N LYS A 289 4.56 -11.49 15.78
CA LYS A 289 5.72 -10.60 15.57
C LYS A 289 6.25 -10.71 14.13
N ILE A 290 6.48 -11.94 13.67
CA ILE A 290 6.99 -12.23 12.32
C ILE A 290 5.99 -11.81 11.27
N LEU A 291 4.69 -12.06 11.49
CA LEU A 291 3.62 -11.62 10.61
C LEU A 291 3.58 -10.11 10.46
N THR A 292 3.71 -9.37 11.57
CA THR A 292 3.71 -7.90 11.55
C THR A 292 4.94 -7.37 10.81
N GLU A 293 6.09 -8.00 11.01
CA GLU A 293 7.32 -7.64 10.31
C GLU A 293 7.26 -7.98 8.80
N TYR A 294 6.71 -9.14 8.45
CA TYR A 294 6.47 -9.52 7.07
C TYR A 294 5.54 -8.53 6.36
N LEU A 295 4.42 -8.16 7.00
CA LEU A 295 3.51 -7.15 6.48
C LEU A 295 4.22 -5.80 6.27
N ARG A 296 5.10 -5.39 7.21
CA ARG A 296 5.89 -4.15 7.09
C ARG A 296 6.80 -4.21 5.85
N VAL A 297 7.59 -5.29 5.71
CA VAL A 297 8.47 -5.48 4.55
C VAL A 297 7.67 -5.48 3.24
N LEU A 298 6.55 -6.20 3.18
CA LEU A 298 5.71 -6.23 2.00
C LEU A 298 5.16 -4.85 1.62
N LEU A 299 4.69 -4.07 2.61
CA LEU A 299 4.17 -2.72 2.37
C LEU A 299 5.26 -1.75 1.91
N ASP A 300 6.47 -1.87 2.48
CA ASP A 300 7.62 -1.06 2.08
C ASP A 300 8.02 -1.34 0.63
N ARG A 301 8.05 -2.61 0.22
CA ARG A 301 8.35 -3.02 -1.17
C ARG A 301 7.21 -2.69 -2.14
N TRP A 302 5.97 -2.94 -1.74
CA TRP A 302 4.79 -2.56 -2.52
C TRP A 302 4.75 -1.07 -2.86
N SER A 303 5.30 -0.22 -1.99
CA SER A 303 5.39 1.23 -2.23
C SER A 303 6.73 1.72 -2.77
N ASP A 304 7.62 0.81 -3.18
CA ASP A 304 8.94 1.15 -3.69
C ASP A 304 8.89 1.56 -5.17
N VAL A 305 9.41 2.74 -5.46
CA VAL A 305 9.47 3.31 -6.81
C VAL A 305 10.58 2.67 -7.63
N GLY A 306 11.57 2.04 -6.99
CA GLY A 306 12.69 1.38 -7.68
C GLY A 306 12.35 0.02 -8.28
N LEU A 307 11.27 -0.62 -7.81
CA LEU A 307 10.85 -1.94 -8.28
C LEU A 307 10.01 -1.85 -9.56
N SER A 308 9.94 -2.93 -10.32
CA SER A 308 8.99 -3.06 -11.44
C SER A 308 7.54 -3.14 -10.97
N GLU A 309 6.61 -2.92 -11.91
CA GLU A 309 5.17 -3.03 -11.67
C GLU A 309 4.77 -4.46 -11.28
N GLU A 310 5.36 -5.45 -11.94
CA GLU A 310 5.15 -6.88 -11.71
C GLU A 310 5.59 -7.30 -10.30
N THR A 311 6.77 -6.84 -9.86
CA THR A 311 7.27 -7.14 -8.51
C THR A 311 6.38 -6.53 -7.43
N ARG A 312 5.93 -5.28 -7.61
CA ARG A 312 4.97 -4.65 -6.68
C ARG A 312 3.64 -5.40 -6.66
N GLN A 313 3.16 -5.89 -7.80
CA GLN A 313 1.95 -6.70 -7.88
C GLN A 313 2.09 -8.03 -7.11
N CYS A 314 3.26 -8.68 -7.18
CA CYS A 314 3.56 -9.85 -6.34
C CYS A 314 3.53 -9.51 -4.84
N CYS A 315 4.08 -8.36 -4.43
CA CYS A 315 3.98 -7.90 -3.04
C CYS A 315 2.53 -7.69 -2.63
N TYR A 316 1.72 -7.05 -3.48
CA TYR A 316 0.29 -6.85 -3.24
C TYR A 316 -0.47 -8.18 -3.07
N ARG A 317 -0.25 -9.16 -3.95
CA ARG A 317 -0.86 -10.50 -3.82
C ARG A 317 -0.50 -11.15 -2.49
N ALA A 318 0.76 -11.04 -2.06
CA ALA A 318 1.20 -11.53 -0.76
C ALA A 318 0.52 -10.80 0.42
N ILE A 319 0.35 -9.47 0.34
CA ILE A 319 -0.39 -8.67 1.34
C ILE A 319 -1.84 -9.14 1.45
N ARG A 320 -2.52 -9.29 0.32
CA ARG A 320 -3.91 -9.76 0.25
C ARG A 320 -4.06 -11.16 0.83
N GLN A 321 -3.15 -12.06 0.46
CA GLN A 321 -3.12 -13.44 0.96
C GLN A 321 -2.85 -13.49 2.48
N LEU A 322 -1.97 -12.62 2.99
CA LEU A 322 -1.73 -12.51 4.43
C LEU A 322 -2.98 -12.07 5.18
N GLY A 323 -3.76 -11.16 4.59
CA GLY A 323 -5.03 -10.69 5.15
C GLY A 323 -6.12 -11.76 5.22
N THR A 324 -6.14 -12.73 4.30
CA THR A 324 -7.21 -13.73 4.17
C THR A 324 -6.84 -15.11 4.72
N ALA A 325 -5.61 -15.59 4.48
CA ALA A 325 -5.18 -16.95 4.75
C ALA A 325 -4.50 -17.11 6.12
N ALA A 326 -3.81 -16.08 6.62
CA ALA A 326 -3.20 -16.13 7.95
C ALA A 326 -4.29 -15.87 9.02
N LEU A 327 -4.57 -16.90 9.81
CA LEU A 327 -5.52 -16.83 10.93
C LEU A 327 -4.74 -16.80 12.25
N ASP A 328 -5.17 -15.94 13.17
CA ASP A 328 -4.69 -15.94 14.55
C ASP A 328 -5.27 -17.14 15.34
N ALA A 329 -4.75 -17.40 16.55
CA ALA A 329 -5.18 -18.47 17.45
C ALA A 329 -6.69 -18.44 17.76
N ASN A 330 -7.30 -17.27 17.64
CA ASN A 330 -8.73 -17.00 17.82
C ASN A 330 -9.56 -17.08 16.53
N ARG A 331 -8.98 -17.55 15.42
CA ARG A 331 -9.61 -17.63 14.08
C ARG A 331 -10.04 -16.28 13.50
N LYS A 332 -9.41 -15.21 13.97
CA LYS A 332 -9.56 -13.88 13.37
C LYS A 332 -8.53 -13.73 12.26
N ASN A 333 -8.96 -13.18 11.14
CA ASN A 333 -8.07 -12.83 10.04
C ASN A 333 -7.28 -11.55 10.40
N HIS A 334 -6.17 -11.31 9.71
CA HIS A 334 -5.35 -10.12 9.91
C HIS A 334 -5.77 -8.93 9.03
N MET A 335 -6.92 -9.04 8.36
CA MET A 335 -7.45 -8.03 7.44
C MET A 335 -7.49 -6.61 8.03
N PRO A 336 -7.92 -6.37 9.28
CA PRO A 336 -7.92 -5.00 9.83
C PRO A 336 -6.53 -4.35 9.86
N ASN A 337 -5.47 -5.13 10.13
CA ASN A 337 -4.10 -4.63 10.14
C ASN A 337 -3.60 -4.36 8.71
N VAL A 338 -4.00 -5.21 7.77
CA VAL A 338 -3.66 -5.09 6.35
C VAL A 338 -4.32 -3.84 5.75
N LEU A 339 -5.64 -3.66 5.91
CA LEU A 339 -6.37 -2.46 5.45
C LEU A 339 -5.77 -1.17 6.02
N LYS A 340 -5.44 -1.19 7.31
CA LYS A 340 -4.76 -0.08 8.00
C LYS A 340 -3.38 0.19 7.40
N GLY A 341 -2.55 -0.84 7.23
CA GLY A 341 -1.20 -0.71 6.67
C GLY A 341 -1.21 -0.14 5.25
N VAL A 342 -2.06 -0.69 4.38
CA VAL A 342 -2.22 -0.26 2.99
C VAL A 342 -2.59 1.22 2.89
N TYR A 343 -3.64 1.65 3.62
CA TYR A 343 -4.07 3.06 3.58
C TYR A 343 -3.00 4.02 4.11
N LEU A 344 -2.35 3.67 5.22
CA LEU A 344 -1.37 4.56 5.85
C LEU A 344 -0.09 4.68 5.03
N VAL A 345 0.39 3.58 4.46
CA VAL A 345 1.58 3.58 3.58
C VAL A 345 1.29 4.32 2.29
N PHE A 346 0.11 4.14 1.69
CA PHE A 346 -0.36 4.96 0.58
C PHE A 346 -0.33 6.45 0.94
N ALA A 347 -0.96 6.84 2.06
CA ALA A 347 -1.03 8.24 2.49
C ALA A 347 0.37 8.84 2.73
N HIS A 348 1.30 8.07 3.29
CA HIS A 348 2.68 8.50 3.53
C HIS A 348 3.46 8.72 2.22
N ARG A 349 3.21 7.88 1.21
CA ARG A 349 3.88 7.95 -0.10
C ARG A 349 3.29 9.02 -0.99
N ALA A 350 2.00 9.30 -0.88
CA ALA A 350 1.28 10.32 -1.63
C ALA A 350 1.58 11.77 -1.20
N THR A 351 2.74 12.05 -0.62
CA THR A 351 3.15 13.40 -0.17
C THR A 351 3.77 14.24 -1.28
N LYS A 352 4.42 13.60 -2.27
CA LYS A 352 5.03 14.26 -3.43
C LYS A 352 4.81 13.42 -4.70
N LEU A 353 4.03 13.97 -5.62
CA LEU A 353 3.79 13.40 -6.94
C LEU A 353 4.80 13.96 -7.93
N ASN A 354 5.62 13.06 -8.47
CA ASN A 354 6.61 13.29 -9.52
C ASN A 354 6.31 12.32 -10.68
N GLU A 355 6.93 12.52 -11.84
CA GLU A 355 6.72 11.67 -13.02
C GLU A 355 6.97 10.18 -12.74
N THR A 356 7.95 9.87 -11.90
CA THR A 356 8.29 8.49 -11.52
C THR A 356 7.38 7.90 -10.45
N SER A 357 6.85 8.71 -9.53
CA SER A 357 5.97 8.23 -8.44
C SER A 357 4.51 8.18 -8.83
N PHE A 358 4.11 8.87 -9.91
CA PHE A 358 2.72 8.94 -10.37
C PHE A 358 2.14 7.55 -10.71
N SER A 359 2.83 6.78 -11.56
CA SER A 359 2.36 5.44 -11.96
C SER A 359 2.28 4.47 -10.77
N VAL A 360 3.27 4.54 -9.87
CA VAL A 360 3.29 3.73 -8.65
C VAL A 360 2.10 4.05 -7.75
N ILE A 361 1.81 5.34 -7.52
CA ILE A 361 0.67 5.76 -6.70
C ILE A 361 -0.66 5.34 -7.34
N GLN A 362 -0.76 5.40 -8.67
CA GLN A 362 -1.94 4.93 -9.38
C GLN A 362 -2.15 3.42 -9.22
N GLN A 363 -1.10 2.61 -9.43
CA GLN A 363 -1.13 1.17 -9.20
C GLN A 363 -1.56 0.86 -7.75
N MET A 364 -0.94 1.53 -6.77
CA MET A 364 -1.28 1.35 -5.36
C MET A 364 -2.76 1.66 -5.06
N LEU A 365 -3.32 2.67 -5.72
CA LEU A 365 -4.71 3.11 -5.53
C LEU A 365 -5.70 2.08 -6.09
N GLU A 366 -5.41 1.51 -7.27
CA GLU A 366 -6.22 0.45 -7.90
C GLU A 366 -6.16 -0.86 -7.10
N GLU A 367 -4.95 -1.31 -6.73
CA GLU A 367 -4.75 -2.52 -5.92
C GLU A 367 -5.36 -2.40 -4.53
N ALA A 368 -5.23 -1.23 -3.89
CA ALA A 368 -5.89 -0.98 -2.62
C ALA A 368 -7.41 -1.03 -2.77
N ALA A 369 -8.00 -0.46 -3.83
CA ALA A 369 -9.44 -0.54 -4.04
C ALA A 369 -9.94 -1.99 -4.14
N ASP A 370 -9.23 -2.87 -4.87
CA ASP A 370 -9.55 -4.31 -4.94
C ASP A 370 -9.51 -4.98 -3.56
N LEU A 371 -8.53 -4.64 -2.70
CA LEU A 371 -8.42 -5.23 -1.37
C LEU A 371 -9.66 -4.93 -0.50
N TYR A 372 -10.26 -3.75 -0.63
CA TYR A 372 -11.44 -3.37 0.15
C TYR A 372 -12.73 -4.09 -0.32
N THR A 373 -12.72 -4.77 -1.46
CA THR A 373 -13.84 -5.62 -1.92
C THR A 373 -13.94 -6.96 -1.17
N VAL A 374 -12.86 -7.38 -0.49
CA VAL A 374 -12.77 -8.71 0.13
C VAL A 374 -13.71 -8.85 1.33
N ASP A 375 -13.80 -7.83 2.19
CA ASP A 375 -14.70 -7.81 3.35
C ASP A 375 -15.40 -6.45 3.47
N HIS A 376 -16.60 -6.37 2.91
CA HIS A 376 -17.41 -5.15 2.86
C HIS A 376 -17.69 -4.52 4.23
N GLN A 377 -17.86 -5.33 5.28
CA GLN A 377 -18.19 -4.83 6.62
C GLN A 377 -16.97 -4.19 7.29
N LEU A 378 -15.83 -4.88 7.28
CA LEU A 378 -14.57 -4.34 7.82
C LEU A 378 -14.11 -3.12 7.02
N SER A 379 -14.24 -3.16 5.69
CA SER A 379 -13.95 -2.04 4.80
C SER A 379 -14.76 -0.80 5.13
N TYR A 380 -16.07 -0.95 5.38
CA TYR A 380 -16.93 0.15 5.79
C TYR A 380 -16.52 0.75 7.13
N GLU A 381 -16.28 -0.08 8.15
CA GLU A 381 -15.85 0.39 9.48
C GLU A 381 -14.55 1.18 9.39
N HIS A 382 -13.60 0.69 8.58
CA HIS A 382 -12.33 1.36 8.33
C HIS A 382 -12.52 2.69 7.58
N ALA A 383 -13.26 2.69 6.47
CA ALA A 383 -13.56 3.89 5.68
C ALA A 383 -14.25 4.97 6.52
N HIS A 384 -15.24 4.59 7.32
CA HIS A 384 -15.98 5.51 8.18
C HIS A 384 -15.05 6.28 9.13
N VAL A 385 -14.08 5.60 9.74
CA VAL A 385 -13.12 6.22 10.68
C VAL A 385 -12.24 7.24 9.95
N TYR A 386 -11.60 6.87 8.84
CA TYR A 386 -10.64 7.75 8.16
C TYR A 386 -11.30 8.89 7.39
N ILE A 387 -12.47 8.68 6.79
CA ILE A 387 -13.26 9.76 6.18
C ILE A 387 -13.72 10.75 7.25
N SER A 388 -14.14 10.26 8.42
CA SER A 388 -14.50 11.13 9.55
C SER A 388 -13.31 11.96 10.04
N GLN A 389 -12.11 11.36 10.12
CA GLN A 389 -10.87 12.08 10.44
C GLN A 389 -10.56 13.17 9.41
N LEU A 390 -10.58 12.85 8.11
CA LEU A 390 -10.41 13.84 7.03
C LEU A 390 -11.39 15.01 7.16
N ALA A 391 -12.64 14.72 7.51
CA ALA A 391 -13.68 15.73 7.72
C ALA A 391 -13.41 16.60 8.95
N ASP A 392 -12.98 16.03 10.07
CA ASP A 392 -12.67 16.80 11.28
C ASP A 392 -11.47 17.71 11.10
N HIS A 393 -10.45 17.27 10.35
CA HIS A 393 -9.34 18.13 9.95
C HIS A 393 -9.80 19.30 9.09
N LEU A 394 -10.68 19.07 8.11
CA LEU A 394 -11.24 20.14 7.29
C LEU A 394 -12.08 21.11 8.13
N LYS A 395 -12.93 20.61 9.03
CA LYS A 395 -13.72 21.44 9.95
C LYS A 395 -12.82 22.31 10.83
N LYS A 396 -11.72 21.75 11.35
CA LYS A 396 -10.74 22.49 12.14
C LYS A 396 -10.08 23.60 11.32
N ALA A 397 -9.62 23.29 10.09
CA ALA A 397 -9.03 24.29 9.21
C ALA A 397 -10.02 25.42 8.84
N LYS A 398 -11.29 25.07 8.59
CA LYS A 398 -12.36 26.04 8.31
C LYS A 398 -12.68 26.93 9.53
N LYS A 399 -12.55 26.41 10.74
CA LYS A 399 -12.77 27.15 11.99
C LYS A 399 -11.62 28.11 12.30
N GLU A 400 -10.38 27.65 12.16
CA GLU A 400 -9.18 28.43 12.47
C GLU A 400 -8.92 29.53 11.43
N LYS A 401 -9.22 29.28 10.14
CA LYS A 401 -9.02 30.22 9.02
C LYS A 401 -7.60 30.79 8.91
N THR A 402 -6.60 30.09 9.43
CA THR A 402 -5.19 30.48 9.31
C THR A 402 -4.59 29.88 8.03
N VAL A 403 -3.55 30.54 7.50
CA VAL A 403 -2.81 30.05 6.33
C VAL A 403 -2.17 28.69 6.60
N GLU A 404 -1.70 28.47 7.84
CA GLU A 404 -1.11 27.20 8.27
C GLU A 404 -2.12 26.05 8.24
N SER A 405 -3.34 26.29 8.71
CA SER A 405 -4.38 25.25 8.72
C SER A 405 -4.91 24.95 7.32
N PHE A 406 -4.93 25.93 6.41
CA PHE A 406 -5.20 25.67 4.99
C PHE A 406 -4.07 24.89 4.32
N LYS A 407 -2.81 25.20 4.63
CA LYS A 407 -1.65 24.45 4.11
C LYS A 407 -1.67 22.97 4.51
N ARG A 408 -2.25 22.61 5.66
CA ARG A 408 -2.40 21.21 6.08
C ARG A 408 -3.40 20.43 5.22
N ILE A 409 -4.46 21.08 4.75
CA ILE A 409 -5.47 20.47 3.87
C ILE A 409 -5.02 20.49 2.41
N TYR A 410 -4.38 21.57 1.96
CA TYR A 410 -3.97 21.73 0.56
C TYR A 410 -2.60 21.09 0.31
N THR A 411 -2.52 19.79 0.58
CA THR A 411 -1.36 18.93 0.38
C THR A 411 -1.70 17.77 -0.56
N TRP A 412 -0.69 17.22 -1.24
CA TRP A 412 -0.88 16.02 -2.06
C TRP A 412 -1.40 14.85 -1.25
N GLN A 413 -0.93 14.68 -0.01
CA GLN A 413 -1.39 13.60 0.86
C GLN A 413 -2.90 13.68 1.10
N TYR A 414 -3.41 14.86 1.50
CA TYR A 414 -4.84 15.01 1.79
C TYR A 414 -5.70 14.78 0.54
N ILE A 415 -5.30 15.36 -0.60
CA ILE A 415 -6.05 15.21 -1.87
C ILE A 415 -6.00 13.76 -2.36
N SER A 416 -4.86 13.09 -2.27
CA SER A 416 -4.71 11.69 -2.65
C SER A 416 -5.49 10.76 -1.72
N CYS A 417 -5.62 11.09 -0.43
CA CYS A 417 -6.51 10.34 0.47
C CYS A 417 -7.99 10.48 0.06
N LEU A 418 -8.43 11.65 -0.41
CA LEU A 418 -9.79 11.81 -0.95
C LEU A 418 -9.99 10.97 -2.21
N ASP A 419 -8.99 10.96 -3.10
CA ASP A 419 -9.01 10.16 -4.32
C ASP A 419 -9.01 8.66 -4.03
N PHE A 420 -8.21 8.22 -3.07
CA PHE A 420 -8.19 6.85 -2.54
C PHE A 420 -9.58 6.40 -2.10
N TRP A 421 -10.23 7.18 -1.22
CA TRP A 421 -11.56 6.82 -0.73
C TRP A 421 -12.62 6.91 -1.83
N ALA A 422 -12.48 7.81 -2.81
CA ALA A 422 -13.38 7.84 -3.96
C ALA A 422 -13.24 6.61 -4.85
N ASN A 423 -12.02 6.10 -5.06
CA ASN A 423 -11.81 4.87 -5.82
C ASN A 423 -12.33 3.64 -5.06
N VAL A 424 -11.96 3.49 -3.78
CA VAL A 424 -12.50 2.42 -2.91
C VAL A 424 -14.03 2.43 -2.94
N ILE A 425 -14.62 3.58 -2.57
CA ILE A 425 -15.89 4.13 -3.06
C ILE A 425 -16.57 3.41 -4.23
N SER A 426 -15.96 3.66 -5.38
CA SER A 426 -16.43 3.36 -6.73
C SER A 426 -16.47 1.86 -7.02
N VAL A 427 -15.42 1.12 -6.66
CA VAL A 427 -15.39 -0.35 -6.81
C VAL A 427 -16.34 -1.00 -5.80
N THR A 428 -16.35 -0.42 -4.60
CA THR A 428 -17.28 -0.57 -3.49
C THR A 428 -18.76 -0.77 -3.81
N CYS A 429 -19.27 0.26 -4.47
CA CYS A 429 -20.69 0.59 -4.57
C CYS A 429 -21.16 0.54 -6.03
N ASP A 430 -20.49 -0.21 -6.89
CA ASP A 430 -20.85 -0.34 -8.29
C ASP A 430 -22.29 -0.93 -8.40
N PRO A 431 -23.25 -0.19 -8.99
CA PRO A 431 -24.63 -0.64 -9.17
C PRO A 431 -24.79 -1.94 -9.99
N THR A 432 -23.75 -2.35 -10.74
CA THR A 432 -23.77 -3.60 -11.53
C THR A 432 -23.63 -4.85 -10.66
N THR A 433 -23.01 -4.74 -9.49
CA THR A 433 -22.81 -5.85 -8.55
C THR A 433 -24.10 -6.32 -7.86
N GLY A 434 -25.16 -5.49 -7.88
CA GLY A 434 -26.50 -5.85 -7.42
C GLY A 434 -26.68 -5.95 -5.90
N GLU A 435 -25.60 -5.87 -5.12
CA GLU A 435 -25.63 -5.90 -3.66
C GLU A 435 -25.49 -4.48 -3.07
N SER A 436 -26.32 -4.17 -2.07
CA SER A 436 -26.19 -2.90 -1.36
C SER A 436 -25.01 -2.98 -0.39
N SER A 437 -23.84 -2.50 -0.83
CA SER A 437 -22.65 -2.41 0.03
C SER A 437 -22.92 -1.51 1.24
N PRO A 438 -22.51 -1.90 2.47
CA PRO A 438 -22.53 -1.03 3.65
C PRO A 438 -21.84 0.32 3.41
N MET A 439 -20.92 0.37 2.44
CA MET A 439 -20.16 1.55 2.10
C MET A 439 -20.99 2.67 1.43
N GLN A 440 -22.23 2.40 1.03
CA GLN A 440 -23.16 3.46 0.60
C GLN A 440 -23.36 4.55 1.66
N ALA A 441 -23.25 4.20 2.95
CA ALA A 441 -23.41 5.16 4.05
C ALA A 441 -22.29 6.24 4.09
N VAL A 442 -21.12 6.00 3.48
CA VAL A 442 -20.02 6.97 3.41
C VAL A 442 -19.93 7.75 2.09
N VAL A 443 -20.79 7.44 1.11
CA VAL A 443 -20.87 8.16 -0.19
C VAL A 443 -21.10 9.65 0.03
N HIS A 444 -22.21 10.03 0.69
CA HIS A 444 -22.54 11.44 0.91
C HIS A 444 -21.49 12.18 1.77
N PRO A 445 -21.01 11.61 2.90
CA PRO A 445 -19.89 12.19 3.65
C PRO A 445 -18.65 12.49 2.81
N LEU A 446 -18.24 11.60 1.91
CA LEU A 446 -17.07 11.81 1.05
C LEU A 446 -17.33 12.90 0.00
N VAL A 447 -18.51 12.90 -0.63
CA VAL A 447 -18.87 13.92 -1.62
C VAL A 447 -18.87 15.31 -0.98
N ASP A 448 -19.51 15.46 0.18
CA ASP A 448 -19.49 16.71 0.93
C ASP A 448 -18.06 17.12 1.26
N LEU A 449 -17.22 16.19 1.72
CA LEU A 449 -15.85 16.46 2.06
C LEU A 449 -15.05 17.02 0.88
N CYS A 450 -15.19 16.44 -0.31
CA CYS A 450 -14.55 16.92 -1.53
C CYS A 450 -15.06 18.32 -1.92
N LEU A 451 -16.38 18.53 -1.94
CA LEU A 451 -17.00 19.81 -2.31
C LEU A 451 -16.61 20.95 -1.33
N HIS A 452 -16.53 20.64 -0.03
CA HIS A 452 -16.07 21.61 0.97
C HIS A 452 -14.58 21.90 0.86
N THR A 453 -13.77 20.90 0.52
CA THR A 453 -12.31 21.08 0.29
C THR A 453 -12.06 22.02 -0.89
N MET A 454 -12.79 21.85 -1.99
CA MET A 454 -12.73 22.74 -3.16
C MET A 454 -13.04 24.21 -2.82
N ARG A 455 -13.95 24.44 -1.86
CA ARG A 455 -14.38 25.79 -1.45
C ARG A 455 -13.63 26.36 -0.25
N LEU A 456 -12.66 25.63 0.31
CA LEU A 456 -11.94 26.07 1.51
C LEU A 456 -11.18 27.37 1.28
N ASN A 457 -10.53 27.52 0.11
CA ASN A 457 -9.82 28.72 -0.29
C ASN A 457 -9.98 28.99 -1.80
N PRO A 458 -10.90 29.89 -2.21
CA PRO A 458 -11.28 30.12 -3.61
C PRO A 458 -10.29 31.01 -4.39
N VAL A 459 -8.99 30.86 -4.15
CA VAL A 459 -7.96 31.62 -4.88
C VAL A 459 -7.66 30.94 -6.21
N SER A 460 -7.57 31.72 -7.30
CA SER A 460 -7.34 31.20 -8.67
C SER A 460 -6.08 30.35 -8.82
N GLN A 461 -5.06 30.54 -7.97
CA GLN A 461 -3.85 29.70 -7.95
C GLN A 461 -4.11 28.24 -7.54
N PHE A 462 -5.20 27.94 -6.83
CA PHE A 462 -5.59 26.58 -6.45
C PHE A 462 -6.62 25.98 -7.42
N LEU A 463 -6.72 26.51 -8.64
CA LEU A 463 -7.52 25.89 -9.69
C LEU A 463 -7.07 24.45 -10.02
N PRO A 464 -5.76 24.11 -10.08
CA PRO A 464 -5.33 22.74 -10.29
C PRO A 464 -5.88 21.75 -9.26
N LEU A 465 -5.81 22.09 -7.97
CA LEU A 465 -6.42 21.30 -6.89
C LEU A 465 -7.92 21.08 -7.11
N ARG A 466 -8.67 22.12 -7.49
CA ARG A 466 -10.11 22.01 -7.76
C ARG A 466 -10.38 21.07 -8.94
N ILE A 467 -9.58 21.14 -10.00
CA ILE A 467 -9.72 20.26 -11.17
C ILE A 467 -9.43 18.81 -10.82
N HIS A 468 -8.42 18.52 -9.99
CA HIS A 468 -8.17 17.16 -9.49
C HIS A 468 -9.38 16.59 -8.76
N LEU A 469 -9.93 17.33 -7.79
CA LEU A 469 -11.13 16.90 -7.08
C LEU A 469 -12.34 16.75 -7.99
N ILE A 470 -12.50 17.60 -9.00
CA ILE A 470 -13.57 17.45 -9.99
C ILE A 470 -13.40 16.16 -10.80
N ARG A 471 -12.18 15.85 -11.24
CA ARG A 471 -11.90 14.60 -11.98
C ARG A 471 -12.23 13.38 -11.13
N THR A 472 -11.75 13.35 -9.88
CA THR A 472 -12.11 12.32 -8.90
C THR A 472 -13.63 12.16 -8.77
N LEU A 473 -14.36 13.28 -8.63
CA LEU A 473 -15.83 13.25 -8.51
C LEU A 473 -16.55 12.86 -9.81
N ILE A 474 -16.00 13.16 -10.99
CA ILE A 474 -16.56 12.72 -12.27
C ILE A 474 -16.44 11.20 -12.39
N THR A 475 -15.24 10.65 -12.17
CA THR A 475 -15.04 9.19 -12.13
C THR A 475 -15.95 8.53 -11.10
N PHE A 476 -16.12 9.16 -9.95
CA PHE A 476 -17.02 8.69 -8.91
C PHE A 476 -18.50 8.64 -9.36
N ILE A 477 -18.99 9.67 -10.07
CA ILE A 477 -20.33 9.68 -10.65
C ILE A 477 -20.48 8.54 -11.66
N ASP A 478 -19.49 8.34 -12.52
CA ASP A 478 -19.52 7.32 -13.57
C ASP A 478 -19.66 5.91 -12.98
N SER A 479 -18.83 5.58 -11.98
CA SER A 479 -18.81 4.26 -11.37
C SER A 479 -19.99 3.98 -10.44
N THR A 480 -20.42 4.97 -9.65
CA THR A 480 -21.49 4.75 -8.63
C THR A 480 -22.89 5.10 -9.13
N GLY A 481 -23.00 5.85 -10.23
CA GLY A 481 -24.25 6.46 -10.67
C GLY A 481 -24.80 7.55 -9.72
N TYR A 482 -24.05 7.93 -8.67
CA TYR A 482 -24.47 8.95 -7.72
C TYR A 482 -24.34 10.35 -8.32
N TYR A 483 -25.46 11.05 -8.51
CA TYR A 483 -25.45 12.38 -9.11
C TYR A 483 -24.85 13.44 -8.18
N ILE A 484 -23.83 14.16 -8.67
CA ILE A 484 -23.20 15.30 -8.00
C ILE A 484 -23.29 16.53 -8.91
N PRO A 485 -23.82 17.68 -8.46
CA PRO A 485 -24.02 18.87 -9.30
C PRO A 485 -22.71 19.66 -9.54
N LEU A 486 -21.78 19.10 -10.33
CA LEU A 486 -20.45 19.67 -10.60
C LEU A 486 -20.45 20.83 -11.61
N ALA A 487 -21.51 20.96 -12.40
CA ALA A 487 -21.62 21.96 -13.47
C ALA A 487 -21.26 23.39 -13.02
N SER A 488 -21.74 23.80 -11.84
CA SER A 488 -21.47 25.15 -11.31
C SER A 488 -19.98 25.42 -11.08
N TYR A 489 -19.23 24.44 -10.57
CA TYR A 489 -17.79 24.53 -10.33
C TYR A 489 -16.99 24.55 -11.64
N LEU A 490 -17.44 23.81 -12.65
CA LEU A 490 -16.83 23.79 -13.97
C LEU A 490 -17.00 25.13 -14.70
N TYR A 491 -18.19 25.75 -14.62
CA TYR A 491 -18.40 27.09 -15.20
C TYR A 491 -17.67 28.19 -14.43
N GLU A 492 -17.45 28.02 -13.13
CA GLU A 492 -16.60 28.91 -12.35
C GLU A 492 -15.16 28.91 -12.89
N ALA A 493 -14.60 27.74 -13.21
CA ALA A 493 -13.27 27.61 -13.81
C ALA A 493 -13.13 28.36 -15.14
N LEU A 494 -14.16 28.35 -15.99
CA LEU A 494 -14.20 29.13 -17.24
C LEU A 494 -14.40 30.64 -17.00
N SER A 495 -14.92 31.03 -15.82
CA SER A 495 -15.17 32.42 -15.45
C SER A 495 -14.03 33.08 -14.67
N GLU A 496 -12.94 32.33 -14.45
CA GLU A 496 -11.73 32.75 -13.73
C GLU A 496 -11.03 33.95 -14.38
N GLU A 497 -10.24 34.65 -13.56
CA GLU A 497 -9.46 35.81 -14.02
C GLU A 497 -8.41 35.46 -15.09
N VAL A 498 -8.05 34.18 -15.21
CA VAL A 498 -7.11 33.71 -16.24
C VAL A 498 -7.62 34.00 -17.67
N PHE A 499 -8.95 34.07 -17.85
CA PHE A 499 -9.56 34.44 -19.12
C PHE A 499 -9.81 35.94 -19.27
N LYS A 500 -9.54 36.73 -18.22
CA LYS A 500 -9.76 38.18 -18.17
C LYS A 500 -8.42 38.90 -18.29
N GLY A 501 -8.05 39.33 -19.50
CA GLY A 501 -6.86 40.14 -19.72
C GLY A 501 -6.11 39.78 -21.00
N ARG A 502 -5.00 40.48 -21.26
CA ARG A 502 -4.06 40.11 -22.32
C ARG A 502 -3.05 39.13 -21.75
N SER A 503 -3.07 37.89 -22.23
CA SER A 503 -2.07 36.89 -21.89
C SER A 503 -0.74 37.21 -22.55
N LYS A 504 0.36 36.98 -21.82
CA LYS A 504 1.71 37.07 -22.36
C LYS A 504 2.11 35.71 -22.90
N GLN A 505 2.77 35.70 -24.05
CA GLN A 505 3.45 34.50 -24.52
C GLN A 505 4.71 34.32 -23.69
N ALA A 506 4.88 33.14 -23.08
CA ALA A 506 6.04 32.80 -22.29
C ALA A 506 6.67 31.52 -22.85
N ASP A 507 8.01 31.48 -22.89
CA ASP A 507 8.74 30.27 -23.29
C ASP A 507 8.81 29.31 -22.08
N LEU A 508 7.65 28.77 -21.72
CA LEU A 508 7.47 27.81 -20.62
C LEU A 508 7.00 26.48 -21.19
N PRO A 509 7.40 25.34 -20.58
CA PRO A 509 6.87 24.04 -20.97
C PRO A 509 5.37 23.95 -20.69
N GLU A 510 4.72 22.95 -21.26
CA GLU A 510 3.29 22.73 -21.04
C GLU A 510 2.98 22.50 -19.55
N PHE A 511 1.86 23.05 -19.09
CA PHE A 511 1.49 22.94 -17.68
C PHE A 511 1.03 21.51 -17.36
N ASN A 512 1.85 20.77 -16.60
CA ASN A 512 1.51 19.43 -16.15
C ASN A 512 0.57 19.48 -14.93
N TRP A 513 -0.70 19.13 -15.14
CA TRP A 513 -1.74 19.09 -14.10
C TRP A 513 -1.42 18.07 -13.00
N ASN A 514 -0.86 16.92 -13.36
CA ASN A 514 -0.65 15.79 -12.45
C ASN A 514 0.42 16.11 -11.38
N LEU A 515 1.26 17.12 -11.61
CA LEU A 515 2.37 17.49 -10.72
C LEU A 515 2.11 18.78 -9.93
N HIS A 516 1.00 19.47 -10.18
CA HIS A 516 0.69 20.75 -9.54
C HIS A 516 -0.69 20.76 -8.86
N LEU A 517 -0.71 21.01 -7.54
CA LEU A 517 -1.93 21.44 -6.83
C LEU A 517 -2.12 22.97 -6.86
N LYS A 518 -1.02 23.70 -7.02
CA LYS A 518 -0.98 25.16 -7.02
C LYS A 518 -0.22 25.65 -8.23
N THR A 519 -0.81 26.58 -8.96
CA THR A 519 -0.19 27.21 -10.13
C THR A 519 1.05 28.01 -9.72
N PRO A 520 2.23 27.75 -10.30
CA PRO A 520 3.42 28.56 -10.05
C PRO A 520 3.22 29.99 -10.58
N LYS A 521 3.83 30.97 -9.91
CA LYS A 521 3.67 32.39 -10.27
C LYS A 521 4.09 32.70 -11.71
N ALA A 522 5.07 31.97 -12.24
CA ALA A 522 5.56 32.13 -13.61
C ALA A 522 4.49 31.83 -14.68
N TYR A 523 3.58 30.90 -14.41
CA TYR A 523 2.51 30.50 -15.33
C TYR A 523 1.29 31.43 -15.27
N LEU A 524 1.15 32.25 -14.23
CA LEU A 524 -0.01 33.14 -14.09
C LEU A 524 -0.05 34.13 -15.25
N GLN A 525 -1.23 34.27 -15.87
CA GLN A 525 -1.48 35.18 -17.00
C GLN A 525 -0.63 34.89 -18.26
N THR A 526 -0.10 33.68 -18.37
CA THR A 526 0.54 33.18 -19.60
C THR A 526 -0.49 32.56 -20.54
N LYS A 527 -0.20 32.58 -21.84
CA LYS A 527 -1.07 31.99 -22.85
C LYS A 527 -1.09 30.46 -22.75
N GLU A 528 0.05 29.89 -22.42
CA GLU A 528 0.28 28.46 -22.23
C GLU A 528 -0.60 27.93 -21.09
N TYR A 529 -0.63 28.64 -19.95
CA TYR A 529 -1.51 28.29 -18.84
C TYR A 529 -3.00 28.52 -19.16
N GLN A 530 -3.33 29.60 -19.87
CA GLN A 530 -4.71 29.86 -20.30
C GLN A 530 -5.25 28.73 -21.19
N ASP A 531 -4.44 28.25 -22.14
CA ASP A 531 -4.77 27.13 -23.01
C ASP A 531 -4.93 25.83 -22.21
N ALA A 532 -4.02 25.57 -21.25
CA ALA A 532 -4.10 24.40 -20.37
C ALA A 532 -5.38 24.40 -19.52
N VAL A 533 -5.72 25.54 -18.91
CA VAL A 533 -6.94 25.69 -18.09
C VAL A 533 -8.20 25.46 -18.92
N TYR A 534 -8.24 26.04 -20.13
CA TYR A 534 -9.36 25.83 -21.04
C TYR A 534 -9.53 24.36 -21.39
N ASN A 535 -8.45 23.67 -21.77
CA ASN A 535 -8.50 22.26 -22.16
C ASN A 535 -8.97 21.38 -20.99
N ALA A 536 -8.39 21.56 -19.79
CA ALA A 536 -8.80 20.79 -18.63
C ALA A 536 -10.27 21.02 -18.24
N ALA A 537 -10.74 22.27 -18.27
CA ALA A 537 -12.14 22.57 -17.99
C ALA A 537 -13.09 22.04 -19.07
N TYR A 538 -12.67 22.10 -20.34
CA TYR A 538 -13.42 21.55 -21.47
C TYR A 538 -13.56 20.02 -21.37
N ASP A 539 -12.48 19.33 -20.99
CA ASP A 539 -12.47 17.87 -20.79
C ASP A 539 -13.39 17.49 -19.64
N CYS A 540 -13.22 18.10 -18.47
CA CYS A 540 -14.09 17.80 -17.33
C CYS A 540 -15.57 18.14 -17.60
N LEU A 541 -15.88 19.18 -18.40
CA LEU A 541 -17.25 19.46 -18.83
C LEU A 541 -17.80 18.36 -19.73
N LEU A 542 -17.01 17.93 -20.71
CA LEU A 542 -17.41 16.88 -21.63
C LEU A 542 -17.65 15.56 -20.87
N ASP A 543 -16.72 15.16 -20.02
CA ASP A 543 -16.80 13.92 -19.24
C ASP A 543 -17.97 13.96 -18.26
N PHE A 544 -18.18 15.08 -17.55
CA PHE A 544 -19.32 15.26 -16.65
C PHE A 544 -20.68 15.08 -17.36
N TYR A 545 -20.86 15.69 -18.53
CA TYR A 545 -22.10 15.50 -19.30
C TYR A 545 -22.18 14.12 -19.95
N ALA A 546 -21.05 13.48 -20.24
CA ALA A 546 -21.01 12.11 -20.74
C ALA A 546 -21.55 11.11 -19.70
N CYS A 547 -21.13 11.21 -18.44
CA CYS A 547 -21.65 10.38 -17.34
C CYS A 547 -23.18 10.47 -17.21
N LEU A 548 -23.75 11.63 -17.53
CA LEU A 548 -25.19 11.89 -17.45
C LEU A 548 -25.90 11.65 -18.79
N GLY A 549 -25.18 11.25 -19.83
CA GLY A 549 -25.65 11.21 -21.21
C GLY A 549 -26.81 10.26 -21.46
N LEU A 550 -26.92 9.18 -20.68
CA LEU A 550 -28.05 8.24 -20.80
C LEU A 550 -29.20 8.57 -19.85
N SER A 551 -29.10 9.63 -19.04
CA SER A 551 -30.15 10.00 -18.10
C SER A 551 -31.38 10.57 -18.81
N ILE A 552 -32.57 10.21 -18.33
CA ILE A 552 -33.84 10.77 -18.80
C ILE A 552 -33.94 12.30 -18.57
N ALA A 553 -33.19 12.82 -17.60
CA ALA A 553 -33.13 14.23 -17.23
C ALA A 553 -32.03 15.01 -17.98
N PHE A 554 -31.29 14.36 -18.90
CA PHE A 554 -30.22 15.01 -19.65
C PHE A 554 -30.67 16.31 -20.37
N PRO A 555 -31.84 16.38 -21.02
CA PRO A 555 -32.30 17.61 -21.67
C PRO A 555 -32.39 18.80 -20.71
N GLU A 556 -32.94 18.59 -19.51
CA GLU A 556 -33.07 19.61 -18.48
C GLU A 556 -31.71 20.05 -17.91
N LEU A 557 -30.74 19.13 -17.82
CA LEU A 557 -29.39 19.42 -17.34
C LEU A 557 -28.57 20.24 -18.36
N VAL A 558 -28.79 20.02 -19.65
CA VAL A 558 -28.01 20.62 -20.74
C VAL A 558 -28.53 21.97 -21.23
N ILE A 559 -29.82 22.27 -21.08
CA ILE A 559 -30.35 23.60 -21.44
C ILE A 559 -29.57 24.75 -20.77
N PRO A 560 -29.44 24.81 -19.43
CA PRO A 560 -28.68 25.87 -18.77
C PRO A 560 -27.18 25.81 -19.10
N ALA A 561 -26.66 24.62 -19.38
CA ALA A 561 -25.28 24.41 -19.82
C ALA A 561 -24.98 25.13 -21.14
N VAL A 562 -25.83 24.89 -22.14
CA VAL A 562 -25.72 25.46 -23.47
C VAL A 562 -25.78 26.98 -23.42
N ASP A 563 -26.68 27.55 -22.62
CA ASP A 563 -26.77 29.01 -22.48
C ASP A 563 -25.49 29.61 -21.89
N LYS A 564 -24.92 28.96 -20.86
CA LYS A 564 -23.66 29.39 -20.25
C LYS A 564 -22.47 29.25 -21.20
N LEU A 565 -22.41 28.16 -21.97
CA LEU A 565 -21.37 27.95 -22.98
C LEU A 565 -21.48 28.97 -24.13
N LYS A 566 -22.71 29.31 -24.57
CA LYS A 566 -22.96 30.37 -25.56
C LYS A 566 -22.50 31.73 -25.04
N GLU A 567 -22.80 32.04 -23.78
CA GLU A 567 -22.33 33.26 -23.10
C GLU A 567 -20.79 33.34 -23.15
N PHE A 568 -20.09 32.27 -22.75
CA PHE A 568 -18.63 32.24 -22.75
C PHE A 568 -18.01 32.25 -24.15
N ALA A 569 -18.59 31.53 -25.13
CA ALA A 569 -18.16 31.55 -26.52
C ALA A 569 -18.30 32.95 -27.16
N SER A 570 -19.28 33.73 -26.71
CA SER A 570 -19.47 35.11 -27.16
C SER A 570 -18.41 36.06 -26.60
N LYS A 571 -17.96 35.86 -25.36
CA LYS A 571 -16.90 36.64 -24.69
C LYS A 571 -15.51 36.29 -25.24
N SER A 572 -15.30 35.04 -25.65
CA SER A 572 -14.03 34.53 -26.18
C SER A 572 -13.91 34.64 -27.72
N LYS A 573 -14.73 35.47 -28.37
CA LYS A 573 -14.68 35.70 -29.83
C LYS A 573 -13.27 36.09 -30.28
N GLY A 574 -12.79 35.45 -31.34
CA GLY A 574 -11.44 35.66 -31.89
C GLY A 574 -10.36 34.75 -31.30
N THR A 575 -10.68 33.94 -30.29
CA THR A 575 -9.78 32.89 -29.77
C THR A 575 -10.05 31.54 -30.44
N LYS A 576 -9.10 30.61 -30.30
CA LYS A 576 -9.29 29.21 -30.73
C LYS A 576 -10.41 28.50 -29.95
N PHE A 577 -10.65 28.90 -28.70
CA PHE A 577 -11.67 28.35 -27.79
C PHE A 577 -13.11 28.50 -28.32
N ALA A 578 -13.40 29.64 -28.97
CA ALA A 578 -14.76 29.90 -29.45
C ALA A 578 -15.21 28.90 -30.53
N LYS A 579 -14.29 28.32 -31.31
CA LYS A 579 -14.64 27.29 -32.31
C LYS A 579 -14.95 25.96 -31.63
N SER A 580 -14.09 25.49 -30.73
CA SER A 580 -14.28 24.23 -29.98
C SER A 580 -15.52 24.25 -29.10
N LEU A 581 -15.85 25.39 -28.48
CA LEU A 581 -17.09 25.53 -27.70
C LEU A 581 -18.35 25.45 -28.57
N ARG A 582 -18.34 26.03 -29.77
CA ARG A 582 -19.48 25.91 -30.70
C ARG A 582 -19.73 24.47 -31.10
N VAL A 583 -18.65 23.72 -31.38
CA VAL A 583 -18.75 22.28 -31.66
C VAL A 583 -19.34 21.54 -30.46
N LEU A 584 -18.86 21.82 -29.24
CA LEU A 584 -19.41 21.20 -28.03
C LEU A 584 -20.90 21.49 -27.85
N ILE A 585 -21.31 22.75 -28.02
CA ILE A 585 -22.71 23.18 -27.94
C ILE A 585 -23.58 22.40 -28.93
N GLU A 586 -23.15 22.32 -30.20
CA GLU A 586 -23.88 21.58 -31.23
C GLU A 586 -24.01 20.09 -30.88
N ARG A 587 -22.96 19.47 -30.31
CA ARG A 587 -23.00 18.07 -29.88
C ARG A 587 -23.94 17.86 -28.70
N LEU A 588 -23.91 18.75 -27.71
CA LEU A 588 -24.82 18.71 -26.57
C LEU A 588 -26.28 18.89 -27.00
N GLU A 589 -26.56 19.82 -27.92
CA GLU A 589 -27.90 20.02 -28.49
C GLU A 589 -28.37 18.80 -29.31
N THR A 590 -27.48 18.21 -30.10
CA THR A 590 -27.79 16.98 -30.87
C THR A 590 -28.11 15.81 -29.95
N HIS A 591 -27.33 15.62 -28.88
CA HIS A 591 -27.56 14.56 -27.91
C HIS A 591 -28.82 14.80 -27.08
N LYS A 592 -29.08 16.05 -26.68
CA LYS A 592 -30.35 16.47 -26.07
C LYS A 592 -31.55 16.03 -26.93
N ASN A 593 -31.54 16.35 -28.23
CA ASN A 593 -32.63 16.00 -29.14
C ASN A 593 -32.80 14.48 -29.26
N PHE A 594 -31.70 13.71 -29.25
CA PHE A 594 -31.74 12.25 -29.25
C PHE A 594 -32.43 11.70 -28.00
N ILE A 595 -32.11 12.22 -26.81
CA ILE A 595 -32.75 11.81 -25.57
C ILE A 595 -34.23 12.21 -25.54
N GLU A 596 -34.59 13.41 -26.00
CA GLU A 596 -36.00 13.84 -26.13
C GLU A 596 -36.81 12.91 -27.05
N GLN A 597 -36.24 12.48 -28.18
CA GLN A 597 -36.88 11.50 -29.08
C GLN A 597 -37.09 10.14 -28.41
N LYS A 598 -36.11 9.67 -27.61
CA LYS A 598 -36.21 8.42 -26.85
C LYS A 598 -37.19 8.52 -25.67
N ARG A 599 -37.37 9.72 -25.12
CA ARG A 599 -38.29 10.01 -24.02
C ARG A 599 -39.74 10.21 -24.50
N ALA A 600 -39.96 10.68 -25.72
CA ALA A 600 -41.30 10.94 -26.27
C ALA A 600 -42.32 9.77 -26.15
N PRO A 601 -41.96 8.49 -26.36
CA PRO A 601 -42.90 7.37 -26.23
C PRO A 601 -43.11 6.90 -24.78
N ILE A 602 -42.47 7.52 -23.78
CA ILE A 602 -42.55 7.09 -22.39
C ILE A 602 -43.83 7.61 -21.75
N GLU A 603 -44.66 6.68 -21.26
CA GLU A 603 -45.94 7.00 -20.61
C GLU A 603 -45.87 6.96 -19.08
N TYR A 604 -44.77 6.47 -18.49
CA TYR A 604 -44.67 6.38 -17.03
C TYR A 604 -44.42 7.72 -16.37
N THR A 605 -45.03 7.92 -15.20
CA THR A 605 -44.96 9.14 -14.42
C THR A 605 -43.65 9.23 -13.61
N PRO A 606 -43.21 10.45 -13.21
CA PRO A 606 -42.01 10.65 -12.38
C PRO A 606 -42.01 9.91 -11.03
N SER A 607 -43.18 9.42 -10.59
CA SER A 607 -43.33 8.61 -9.38
C SER A 607 -42.72 7.20 -9.50
N LYS A 608 -42.50 6.71 -10.72
CA LYS A 608 -41.89 5.40 -10.96
C LYS A 608 -40.37 5.53 -11.16
N LEU A 609 -39.66 5.65 -10.04
CA LEU A 609 -38.21 5.86 -10.03
C LEU A 609 -37.43 4.71 -10.66
N GLU A 610 -37.85 3.47 -10.47
CA GLU A 610 -37.19 2.29 -11.04
C GLU A 610 -37.25 2.29 -12.58
N GLU A 611 -38.42 2.58 -13.16
CA GLU A 611 -38.59 2.69 -14.61
C GLU A 611 -37.77 3.88 -15.17
N ALA A 612 -37.72 4.99 -14.43
CA ALA A 612 -36.90 6.15 -14.79
C ALA A 612 -35.38 5.87 -14.73
N MET A 613 -34.91 5.11 -13.73
CA MET A 613 -33.51 4.68 -13.61
C MET A 613 -33.14 3.61 -14.65
N ALA A 614 -34.10 2.82 -15.11
CA ALA A 614 -33.91 1.83 -16.17
C ALA A 614 -33.87 2.46 -17.59
N PHE A 615 -34.15 3.75 -17.72
CA PHE A 615 -34.15 4.45 -19.01
C PHE A 615 -32.80 4.28 -19.73
N LEU A 616 -32.84 3.73 -20.94
CA LEU A 616 -31.67 3.47 -21.79
C LEU A 616 -30.54 2.66 -21.13
N ARG A 617 -30.79 1.94 -20.03
CA ARG A 617 -29.75 1.18 -19.32
C ARG A 617 -29.06 0.12 -20.18
N THR A 618 -29.75 -0.44 -21.16
CA THR A 618 -29.21 -1.43 -22.12
C THR A 618 -28.64 -0.81 -23.39
N THR A 619 -28.71 0.51 -23.53
CA THR A 619 -28.21 1.21 -24.71
C THR A 619 -26.73 1.46 -24.56
N ASP A 620 -25.95 0.99 -25.52
CA ASP A 620 -24.53 1.30 -25.59
C ASP A 620 -24.33 2.81 -25.79
N PHE A 621 -23.59 3.44 -24.87
CA PHE A 621 -23.30 4.86 -24.90
C PHE A 621 -22.50 5.22 -26.16
N GLU A 622 -21.60 4.36 -26.63
CA GLU A 622 -20.78 4.64 -27.83
C GLU A 622 -21.64 4.79 -29.10
N GLY A 623 -22.83 4.19 -29.13
CA GLY A 623 -23.78 4.32 -30.22
C GLY A 623 -24.47 5.69 -30.30
N THR A 624 -24.45 6.46 -29.22
CA THR A 624 -25.14 7.75 -29.09
C THR A 624 -24.40 8.89 -29.80
N PRO A 625 -25.07 10.03 -30.12
CA PRO A 625 -24.41 11.17 -30.73
C PRO A 625 -23.21 11.70 -29.92
N LEU A 626 -23.33 11.76 -28.58
CA LEU A 626 -22.25 12.20 -27.70
C LEU A 626 -21.14 11.14 -27.56
N GLY A 627 -21.50 9.86 -27.43
CA GLY A 627 -20.52 8.77 -27.36
C GLY A 627 -19.68 8.63 -28.64
N LYS A 628 -20.30 8.77 -29.83
CA LYS A 628 -19.56 8.80 -31.10
C LYS A 628 -18.57 9.96 -31.17
N PHE A 629 -18.94 11.12 -30.64
CA PHE A 629 -18.05 12.28 -30.58
C PHE A 629 -16.85 12.01 -29.66
N LEU A 630 -17.08 11.42 -28.49
CA LEU A 630 -16.02 11.00 -27.56
C LEU A 630 -15.06 9.98 -28.19
N LYS A 631 -15.59 8.97 -28.87
CA LYS A 631 -14.80 7.95 -29.57
C LYS A 631 -13.97 8.51 -30.74
N GLN A 632 -14.51 9.50 -31.45
CA GLN A 632 -13.75 10.20 -32.49
C GLN A 632 -12.64 11.06 -31.88
N ARG A 633 -12.91 11.68 -30.74
CA ARG A 633 -11.97 12.54 -30.03
C ARG A 633 -10.82 11.76 -29.42
N SER A 634 -11.08 10.60 -28.80
CA SER A 634 -10.02 9.75 -28.24
C SER A 634 -9.05 9.28 -29.32
N LYS A 635 -9.55 8.92 -30.51
CA LYS A 635 -8.72 8.55 -31.67
C LYS A 635 -7.88 9.69 -32.26
N GLN A 636 -8.17 10.95 -31.91
CA GLN A 636 -7.41 12.12 -32.36
C GLN A 636 -6.36 12.55 -31.33
N MET A 637 -6.45 12.03 -30.10
CA MET A 637 -5.52 12.33 -29.00
C MET A 637 -4.45 11.26 -28.78
N VAL A 638 -4.64 10.06 -29.36
CA VAL A 638 -3.61 9.04 -29.57
C VAL A 638 -2.96 9.28 -30.92
#